data_AF-A0A9D5PN71-F1
#
_entry.id   AF-A0A9D5PN71-F1
#
_cell.length_a   1.000
_cell.length_b   1.000
_cell.length_c   1.000
_cell.angle_alpha   90.00
_cell.angle_beta   90.00
_cell.angle_gamma   90.00
#
_symmetry.space_group_name_H-M   'P 1'
#
loop_
_entity.id
_entity.type
_entity.pdbx_description
1 polymer ?
#
loop_
_entity_poly.entity_id
_entity_poly.type
_entity_poly.pdbx_seq_one_letter_code
_entity_poly.pdbx_strand_id
1 'polypeptide(L)'
;MKIKRIICFFFAVVFIVMALPLSVGAKTSMDATDVYSDLLGMNVDFSKYKKNTEDKIAKVLELLEYAYDANGNQNDYGLYVYVYNPSCEKINTNSQYNTIQLATETNSGTTAYKKYRLIFLSRNNGNGGSNDAENLFYKFKIDLPSSFASELNKVKRVYHVVDLELQYPNELNPRKTNMAMTFRYTGYQGYHGSSGAASSASTLYCARDNLETIEVNLKPATWKTISSDKGMNYRYEVSSVYFSIPDYYFEKYGNMADPEYKGLETVHGEWYEYRVNGLVTNNGSLFSMAEDVEGKQISLNKNYSLGNIMGTSVTSYVWYDDSVSFGIPVYGGGKTGYNYVISESSKTCGSKSIGMLMNSFYYSGIFESVSTSELQEEIFGVSNNGYSENGNQKQSYSKVDEGRMFGYNEYHISVGDRKLNDQISSYSKTHNKLWNYLIGNGYLYEDEIGYASIKPIKMLTDNDFNSFESYEKLGRKLFVSEGDAEDIKSYYEEATADGKTTYLMRFAVTDYYCEKVGAYDNSGQNIAGDHYYFEKTVFQNFDIFEFTFKNSEGKLTTVPVSSKPITITGTVDRPLGEGGILEDIKETADKFADLKPIIKWFILALGVILLFVILTFFTTPITTLFKIIVAPFKLIGKGIEKASEHKRYKKEEARKDAEERRKEAEEKRKEARETKERDKKRESENDRLRRLFNKQLKKEAAEREKNRKGEK
;
A
#
# COMPACT_ATOMS: atom_id res chain seq x y z
N MET A 1 -43.42 5.82 2.35
CA MET A 1 -42.06 6.13 1.87
C MET A 1 -41.92 5.52 0.49
N LYS A 2 -41.58 6.32 -0.54
CA LYS A 2 -41.76 5.96 -1.95
C LYS A 2 -40.78 4.86 -2.38
N ILE A 3 -41.30 3.67 -2.65
CA ILE A 3 -40.60 2.54 -3.24
C ILE A 3 -40.18 2.93 -4.67
N LYS A 4 -38.89 3.22 -4.89
CA LYS A 4 -38.32 3.26 -6.23
C LYS A 4 -38.12 1.81 -6.67
N ARG A 5 -38.98 1.33 -7.55
CA ARG A 5 -38.81 0.06 -8.27
C ARG A 5 -37.60 0.20 -9.20
N ILE A 6 -36.51 -0.50 -8.94
CA ILE A 6 -35.47 -0.75 -9.94
C ILE A 6 -35.93 -1.97 -10.76
N ILE A 7 -35.99 -1.76 -12.06
CA ILE A 7 -36.48 -2.71 -13.06
C ILE A 7 -35.33 -3.67 -13.36
N CYS A 8 -35.44 -4.93 -12.94
CA CYS A 8 -34.69 -6.03 -13.57
C CYS A 8 -35.21 -6.13 -15.01
N PHE A 9 -34.43 -5.66 -15.98
CA PHE A 9 -34.77 -5.80 -17.39
C PHE A 9 -34.71 -7.28 -17.77
N PHE A 10 -35.88 -7.93 -17.83
CA PHE A 10 -36.07 -9.15 -18.59
C PHE A 10 -35.84 -8.80 -20.06
N PHE A 11 -34.72 -9.25 -20.64
CA PHE A 11 -34.49 -9.13 -22.07
C PHE A 11 -35.51 -10.01 -22.81
N ALA A 12 -36.38 -9.37 -23.59
CA ALA A 12 -37.23 -10.06 -24.55
C ALA A 12 -36.35 -10.87 -25.51
N VAL A 13 -36.71 -12.14 -25.74
CA VAL A 13 -36.08 -12.99 -26.76
C VAL A 13 -36.40 -12.39 -28.13
N VAL A 14 -35.44 -11.70 -28.74
CA VAL A 14 -35.59 -11.17 -30.10
C VAL A 14 -34.87 -12.11 -31.06
N PHE A 15 -35.62 -13.05 -31.64
CA PHE A 15 -35.11 -13.94 -32.69
C PHE A 15 -35.11 -13.17 -34.02
N ILE A 16 -33.97 -12.58 -34.41
CA ILE A 16 -33.84 -11.90 -35.71
C ILE A 16 -33.13 -12.82 -36.69
N VAL A 17 -33.87 -13.20 -37.73
CA VAL A 17 -33.44 -13.99 -38.88
C VAL A 17 -33.05 -13.01 -39.99
N MET A 18 -31.76 -12.90 -40.34
CA MET A 18 -31.33 -12.10 -41.50
C MET A 18 -30.55 -12.98 -42.49
N ALA A 19 -31.00 -12.98 -43.74
CA ALA A 19 -30.13 -13.33 -44.86
C ALA A 19 -29.22 -12.13 -45.12
N LEU A 20 -27.91 -12.36 -45.27
CA LEU A 20 -26.95 -11.31 -45.60
C LEU A 20 -26.70 -11.34 -47.11
N PRO A 21 -27.42 -10.55 -47.92
CA PRO A 21 -27.07 -10.41 -49.32
C PRO A 21 -25.75 -9.63 -49.39
N LEU A 22 -24.69 -10.28 -49.85
CA LEU A 22 -23.50 -9.60 -50.32
C LEU A 22 -23.57 -9.55 -51.85
N SER A 23 -23.24 -8.40 -52.45
CA SER A 23 -23.44 -8.15 -53.86
C SER A 23 -22.80 -9.23 -54.74
N VAL A 24 -23.51 -9.62 -55.80
CA VAL A 24 -23.03 -10.53 -56.84
C VAL A 24 -21.92 -9.83 -57.63
N GLY A 25 -20.66 -10.15 -57.32
CA GLY A 25 -19.46 -9.57 -57.93
C GLY A 25 -18.22 -10.44 -57.66
N ALA A 26 -17.11 -10.16 -58.35
CA ALA A 26 -15.86 -10.92 -58.27
C ALA A 26 -15.35 -11.06 -56.81
N LYS A 27 -14.46 -12.04 -56.57
CA LYS A 27 -13.81 -12.26 -55.26
C LYS A 27 -13.05 -11.00 -54.80
N THR A 28 -13.71 -10.12 -54.05
CA THR A 28 -13.11 -8.94 -53.42
C THR A 28 -12.89 -9.19 -51.93
N SER A 29 -11.66 -8.94 -51.47
CA SER A 29 -11.33 -9.04 -50.04
C SER A 29 -12.17 -8.06 -49.23
N MET A 30 -12.78 -8.55 -48.15
CA MET A 30 -13.50 -7.73 -47.19
C MET A 30 -12.56 -6.75 -46.47
N ASP A 31 -11.24 -6.96 -46.47
CA ASP A 31 -10.30 -5.98 -45.91
C ASP A 31 -10.21 -4.69 -46.76
N ALA A 32 -10.56 -4.76 -48.05
CA ALA A 32 -10.35 -3.68 -49.02
C ALA A 32 -11.58 -2.77 -49.25
N THR A 33 -12.77 -3.18 -48.79
CA THR A 33 -14.00 -2.40 -48.95
C THR A 33 -14.22 -1.44 -47.78
N ASP A 34 -14.83 -0.29 -48.05
CA ASP A 34 -15.17 0.69 -47.03
C ASP A 34 -16.50 0.38 -46.33
N VAL A 35 -16.62 0.87 -45.09
CA VAL A 35 -17.77 0.65 -44.21
C VAL A 35 -19.10 1.06 -44.84
N TYR A 36 -19.13 2.13 -45.63
CA TYR A 36 -20.38 2.65 -46.20
C TYR A 36 -20.86 1.73 -47.33
N SER A 37 -19.96 1.34 -48.23
CA SER A 37 -20.24 0.40 -49.31
C SER A 37 -20.74 -0.94 -48.79
N ASP A 38 -20.13 -1.46 -47.72
CA ASP A 38 -20.56 -2.73 -47.13
C ASP A 38 -21.94 -2.64 -46.46
N LEU A 39 -22.18 -1.62 -45.64
CA LEU A 39 -23.46 -1.42 -44.98
C LEU A 39 -24.60 -1.21 -46.00
N LEU A 40 -24.32 -0.52 -47.11
CA LEU A 40 -25.26 -0.39 -48.22
C LEU A 40 -25.54 -1.75 -48.86
N GLY A 41 -24.50 -2.57 -49.09
CA GLY A 41 -24.63 -3.94 -49.58
C GLY A 41 -25.48 -4.82 -48.65
N MET A 42 -25.37 -4.62 -47.33
CA MET A 42 -26.19 -5.29 -46.31
C MET A 42 -27.62 -4.73 -46.19
N ASN A 43 -28.02 -3.78 -47.03
CA ASN A 43 -29.32 -3.09 -46.99
C ASN A 43 -29.61 -2.38 -45.66
N VAL A 44 -28.58 -1.81 -45.02
CA VAL A 44 -28.76 -1.00 -43.81
C VAL A 44 -29.48 0.30 -44.16
N ASP A 45 -30.59 0.57 -43.48
CA ASP A 45 -31.32 1.83 -43.59
C ASP A 45 -30.62 2.92 -42.77
N PHE A 46 -29.75 3.68 -43.43
CA PHE A 46 -29.00 4.79 -42.83
C PHE A 46 -29.89 5.86 -42.19
N SER A 47 -31.18 5.97 -42.55
CA SER A 47 -32.08 6.98 -41.96
C SER A 47 -32.37 6.76 -40.47
N LYS A 48 -32.16 5.52 -39.98
CA LYS A 48 -32.32 5.13 -38.57
C LYS A 48 -31.14 5.52 -37.68
N TYR A 49 -30.01 5.90 -38.27
CA TYR A 49 -28.75 6.16 -37.58
C TYR A 49 -28.37 7.62 -37.77
N LYS A 50 -28.48 8.40 -36.70
CA LYS A 50 -28.31 9.86 -36.75
C LYS A 50 -27.33 10.30 -35.69
N LYS A 51 -26.50 11.28 -36.03
CA LYS A 51 -25.66 11.96 -35.05
C LYS A 51 -26.49 12.38 -33.82
N ASN A 52 -26.04 11.95 -32.65
CA ASN A 52 -26.54 12.37 -31.36
C ASN A 52 -25.34 12.55 -30.42
N THR A 53 -24.97 13.80 -30.15
CA THR A 53 -23.81 14.14 -29.32
C THR A 53 -23.98 13.82 -27.84
N GLU A 54 -25.21 13.58 -27.38
CA GLU A 54 -25.51 13.17 -26.00
C GLU A 54 -25.30 11.66 -25.79
N ASP A 55 -25.48 10.85 -26.85
CA ASP A 55 -25.27 9.41 -26.79
C ASP A 55 -23.79 9.08 -27.06
N LYS A 56 -23.03 8.93 -25.96
CA LYS A 56 -21.57 8.70 -25.98
C LYS A 56 -21.17 7.24 -26.25
N ILE A 57 -22.13 6.32 -26.27
CA ILE A 57 -21.87 4.89 -26.36
C ILE A 57 -22.09 4.42 -27.80
N ALA A 58 -21.03 3.85 -28.37
CA ALA A 58 -21.10 3.21 -29.68
C ALA A 58 -21.98 1.95 -29.62
N LYS A 59 -22.47 1.48 -30.76
CA LYS A 59 -23.37 0.34 -30.86
C LYS A 59 -22.91 -0.57 -31.98
N VAL A 60 -22.92 -1.89 -31.75
CA VAL A 60 -22.66 -2.84 -32.82
C VAL A 60 -23.90 -2.94 -33.70
N LEU A 61 -23.70 -2.74 -34.99
CA LEU A 61 -24.72 -2.90 -36.03
C LEU A 61 -24.79 -4.37 -36.45
N GLU A 62 -23.63 -4.95 -36.76
CA GLU A 62 -23.54 -6.30 -37.31
C GLU A 62 -22.18 -6.90 -37.00
N LEU A 63 -22.18 -8.20 -36.70
CA LEU A 63 -21.00 -9.06 -36.80
C LEU A 63 -21.13 -9.78 -38.14
N LEU A 64 -20.07 -9.84 -38.94
CA LEU A 64 -20.07 -10.53 -40.22
C LEU A 64 -19.00 -11.61 -40.24
N GLU A 65 -19.42 -12.85 -40.49
CA GLU A 65 -18.54 -13.93 -40.93
C GLU A 65 -18.30 -13.83 -42.43
N TYR A 66 -17.03 -13.88 -42.83
CA TYR A 66 -16.65 -13.84 -44.24
C TYR A 66 -15.72 -15.00 -44.59
N ALA A 67 -15.94 -15.58 -45.77
CA ALA A 67 -15.08 -16.55 -46.43
C ALA A 67 -14.67 -17.80 -45.62
N TYR A 68 -15.55 -18.29 -44.74
CA TYR A 68 -15.36 -19.60 -44.12
C TYR A 68 -15.34 -20.73 -45.17
N ASP A 69 -14.26 -21.51 -45.20
CA ASP A 69 -14.10 -22.64 -46.11
C ASP A 69 -14.04 -23.97 -45.33
N ALA A 70 -15.05 -24.83 -45.50
CA ALA A 70 -15.10 -26.14 -44.83
C ALA A 70 -13.99 -27.12 -45.28
N ASN A 71 -13.35 -26.87 -46.43
CA ASN A 71 -12.30 -27.70 -47.03
C ASN A 71 -10.88 -27.22 -46.74
N GLY A 72 -10.71 -26.09 -46.04
CA GLY A 72 -9.46 -25.74 -45.38
C GLY A 72 -8.65 -24.59 -45.95
N ASN A 73 -9.06 -23.93 -47.05
CA ASN A 73 -8.41 -22.68 -47.45
C ASN A 73 -8.97 -21.48 -46.67
N GLN A 74 -8.42 -21.23 -45.48
CA GLN A 74 -8.88 -20.16 -44.57
C GLN A 74 -8.19 -18.81 -44.80
N ASN A 75 -7.42 -18.64 -45.88
CA ASN A 75 -6.61 -17.43 -46.10
C ASN A 75 -7.44 -16.15 -46.18
N ASP A 76 -8.69 -16.26 -46.63
CA ASP A 76 -9.60 -15.11 -46.77
C ASP A 76 -10.56 -14.97 -45.58
N TYR A 77 -10.55 -15.91 -44.62
CA TYR A 77 -11.50 -15.92 -43.51
C TYR A 77 -11.31 -14.69 -42.61
N GLY A 78 -12.42 -14.14 -42.15
CA GLY A 78 -12.40 -13.12 -41.12
C GLY A 78 -13.75 -12.88 -40.47
N LEU A 79 -13.70 -12.32 -39.26
CA LEU A 79 -14.85 -11.74 -38.58
C LEU A 79 -14.71 -10.21 -38.59
N TYR A 80 -15.80 -9.53 -38.92
CA TYR A 80 -15.85 -8.08 -39.06
C TYR A 80 -16.95 -7.50 -38.18
N VAL A 81 -16.64 -6.42 -37.48
CA VAL A 81 -17.58 -5.72 -36.60
C VAL A 81 -17.89 -4.36 -37.21
N TYR A 82 -19.17 -4.10 -37.45
CA TYR A 82 -19.68 -2.83 -37.93
C TYR A 82 -20.26 -2.06 -36.75
N VAL A 83 -19.81 -0.83 -36.57
CA VAL A 83 -20.12 -0.02 -35.39
C VAL A 83 -20.79 1.28 -35.82
N TYR A 84 -21.86 1.64 -35.12
CA TYR A 84 -22.50 2.95 -35.16
C TYR A 84 -22.08 3.77 -33.95
N ASN A 85 -21.48 4.92 -34.17
CA ASN A 85 -21.03 5.85 -33.13
C ASN A 85 -21.88 7.13 -33.19
N PRO A 86 -22.99 7.20 -32.43
CA PRO A 86 -23.90 8.34 -32.49
C PRO A 86 -23.22 9.67 -32.13
N SER A 87 -22.26 9.65 -31.20
CA SER A 87 -21.55 10.86 -30.77
C SER A 87 -20.71 11.51 -31.87
N CYS A 88 -20.30 10.72 -32.89
CA CYS A 88 -19.29 11.09 -33.89
C CYS A 88 -17.93 11.49 -33.30
N GLU A 89 -17.68 11.18 -32.03
CA GLU A 89 -16.36 11.40 -31.42
C GLU A 89 -15.35 10.46 -32.05
N LYS A 90 -14.15 10.98 -32.35
CA LYS A 90 -13.11 10.21 -33.01
C LYS A 90 -12.62 9.11 -32.07
N ILE A 91 -12.80 7.85 -32.47
CA ILE A 91 -12.19 6.69 -31.80
C ILE A 91 -10.67 6.71 -32.04
N ASN A 92 -9.88 6.40 -31.01
CA ASN A 92 -8.44 6.14 -31.15
C ASN A 92 -8.24 4.74 -31.77
N THR A 93 -8.32 4.66 -33.10
CA THR A 93 -8.35 3.40 -33.86
C THR A 93 -7.08 2.55 -33.73
N ASN A 94 -5.96 3.13 -33.31
CA ASN A 94 -4.69 2.42 -33.14
C ASN A 94 -4.53 1.80 -31.74
N SER A 95 -5.45 2.09 -30.81
CA SER A 95 -5.39 1.57 -29.45
C SER A 95 -5.45 0.04 -29.42
N GLN A 96 -4.58 -0.57 -28.61
CA GLN A 96 -4.66 -1.99 -28.29
C GLN A 96 -5.89 -2.34 -27.44
N TYR A 97 -6.51 -1.34 -26.82
CA TYR A 97 -7.71 -1.47 -25.98
C TYR A 97 -9.02 -1.36 -26.78
N ASN A 98 -8.94 -1.34 -28.10
CA ASN A 98 -10.10 -1.58 -28.94
C ASN A 98 -10.28 -3.09 -29.06
N THR A 99 -11.25 -3.64 -28.34
CA THR A 99 -11.41 -5.09 -28.19
C THR A 99 -12.86 -5.52 -28.28
N ILE A 100 -13.07 -6.79 -28.61
CA ILE A 100 -14.36 -7.46 -28.53
C ILE A 100 -14.20 -8.74 -27.70
N GLN A 101 -15.06 -8.93 -26.70
CA GLN A 101 -15.06 -10.13 -25.88
C GLN A 101 -15.98 -11.18 -26.48
N LEU A 102 -15.44 -12.36 -26.78
CA LEU A 102 -16.24 -13.49 -27.26
C LEU A 102 -15.68 -14.86 -26.88
N ALA A 103 -16.58 -15.84 -26.84
CA ALA A 103 -16.26 -17.27 -26.86
C ALA A 103 -16.84 -17.92 -28.13
N THR A 104 -16.29 -19.05 -28.54
CA THR A 104 -16.70 -19.74 -29.77
C THR A 104 -17.01 -21.21 -29.51
N GLU A 105 -18.08 -21.75 -30.11
CA GLU A 105 -18.33 -23.20 -30.09
C GLU A 105 -17.40 -23.90 -31.09
N THR A 106 -16.56 -24.80 -30.57
CA THR A 106 -15.68 -25.68 -31.36
C THR A 106 -16.23 -27.10 -31.37
N ASN A 107 -15.57 -28.00 -32.11
CA ASN A 107 -15.88 -29.43 -32.06
C ASN A 107 -15.63 -30.06 -30.68
N SER A 108 -14.86 -29.41 -29.81
CA SER A 108 -14.52 -29.87 -28.46
C SER A 108 -15.34 -29.20 -27.34
N GLY A 109 -16.26 -28.30 -27.70
CA GLY A 109 -17.03 -27.48 -26.77
C GLY A 109 -16.77 -25.99 -26.92
N THR A 110 -17.33 -25.18 -26.03
CA THR A 110 -17.16 -23.73 -26.02
C THR A 110 -15.79 -23.36 -25.46
N THR A 111 -15.06 -22.47 -26.15
CA THR A 111 -13.80 -21.90 -25.63
C THR A 111 -14.06 -21.06 -24.38
N ALA A 112 -13.01 -20.76 -23.60
CA ALA A 112 -13.09 -19.71 -22.59
C ALA A 112 -13.43 -18.35 -23.26
N TYR A 113 -14.13 -17.48 -22.52
CA TYR A 113 -14.32 -16.09 -22.95
C TYR A 113 -13.00 -15.34 -22.86
N LYS A 114 -12.68 -14.57 -23.91
CA LYS A 114 -11.53 -13.67 -23.92
C LYS A 114 -11.74 -12.50 -24.87
N LYS A 115 -10.88 -11.49 -24.76
CA LYS A 115 -10.87 -10.33 -25.64
C LYS A 115 -9.98 -10.55 -26.86
N TYR A 116 -10.47 -10.11 -28.00
CA TYR A 116 -9.72 -10.04 -29.25
C TYR A 116 -9.55 -8.59 -29.66
N ARG A 117 -8.34 -8.21 -30.09
CA ARG A 117 -8.05 -6.88 -30.58
C ARG A 117 -8.80 -6.61 -31.89
N LEU A 118 -9.19 -5.36 -32.07
CA LEU A 118 -9.81 -4.86 -33.30
C LEU A 118 -8.78 -4.15 -34.18
N ILE A 119 -8.72 -4.56 -35.44
CA ILE A 119 -7.94 -3.93 -36.50
C ILE A 119 -8.89 -2.98 -37.24
N PHE A 120 -8.60 -1.68 -37.17
CA PHE A 120 -9.36 -0.67 -37.91
C PHE A 120 -9.14 -0.83 -39.41
N LEU A 121 -10.22 -0.83 -40.18
CA LEU A 121 -10.17 -0.90 -41.64
C LEU A 121 -10.67 0.39 -42.29
N SER A 122 -11.85 0.85 -41.90
CA SER A 122 -12.43 2.06 -42.48
C SER A 122 -13.43 2.72 -41.53
N ARG A 123 -13.62 4.02 -41.76
CA ARG A 123 -14.68 4.83 -41.16
C ARG A 123 -15.33 5.62 -42.28
N ASN A 124 -16.57 6.04 -42.10
CA ASN A 124 -17.16 6.97 -43.05
C ASN A 124 -16.52 8.37 -42.86
N ASN A 125 -16.11 8.97 -43.98
CA ASN A 125 -15.51 10.31 -43.99
C ASN A 125 -16.55 11.43 -43.89
N GLY A 126 -17.83 11.08 -44.08
CA GLY A 126 -18.98 11.96 -44.02
C GLY A 126 -19.01 13.02 -45.12
N ASN A 127 -20.21 13.52 -45.42
CA ASN A 127 -20.43 14.66 -46.33
C ASN A 127 -21.14 15.83 -45.62
N GLY A 128 -21.18 15.82 -44.28
CA GLY A 128 -21.77 16.88 -43.45
C GLY A 128 -23.27 16.71 -43.13
N GLY A 129 -23.93 15.68 -43.66
CA GLY A 129 -25.33 15.33 -43.32
C GLY A 129 -25.45 14.61 -41.97
N SER A 130 -26.60 14.73 -41.28
CA SER A 130 -26.78 14.14 -39.94
C SER A 130 -26.75 12.60 -39.91
N ASN A 131 -27.05 11.95 -41.03
CA ASN A 131 -27.04 10.49 -41.25
C ASN A 131 -25.81 10.00 -42.04
N ASP A 132 -24.87 10.91 -42.34
CA ASP A 132 -23.59 10.65 -42.99
C ASP A 132 -22.53 11.63 -42.44
N ALA A 133 -22.49 11.72 -41.11
CA ALA A 133 -21.51 12.54 -40.40
C ALA A 133 -20.19 11.77 -40.31
N GLU A 134 -19.04 12.46 -40.37
CA GLU A 134 -17.74 11.81 -40.17
C GLU A 134 -17.71 11.06 -38.82
N ASN A 135 -17.08 9.89 -38.78
CA ASN A 135 -16.98 9.03 -37.58
C ASN A 135 -18.33 8.46 -37.10
N LEU A 136 -19.37 8.43 -37.92
CA LEU A 136 -20.66 7.85 -37.57
C LEU A 136 -20.64 6.32 -37.68
N PHE A 137 -19.91 5.78 -38.65
CA PHE A 137 -19.78 4.36 -38.89
C PHE A 137 -18.32 3.94 -38.95
N TYR A 138 -18.02 2.80 -38.34
CA TYR A 138 -16.71 2.17 -38.34
C TYR A 138 -16.80 0.71 -38.73
N LYS A 139 -15.76 0.23 -39.39
CA LYS A 139 -15.53 -1.18 -39.70
C LYS A 139 -14.21 -1.61 -39.08
N PHE A 140 -14.28 -2.67 -38.31
CA PHE A 140 -13.13 -3.34 -37.73
C PHE A 140 -13.08 -4.80 -38.17
N LYS A 141 -11.88 -5.33 -38.35
CA LYS A 141 -11.62 -6.77 -38.41
C LYS A 141 -11.21 -7.25 -37.01
N ILE A 142 -11.69 -8.41 -36.60
CA ILE A 142 -11.22 -9.05 -35.37
C ILE A 142 -9.86 -9.71 -35.65
N ASP A 143 -8.86 -9.41 -34.82
CA ASP A 143 -7.53 -10.02 -34.88
C ASP A 143 -7.60 -11.44 -34.32
N LEU A 144 -7.64 -12.44 -35.20
CA LEU A 144 -7.85 -13.84 -34.87
C LEU A 144 -6.57 -14.65 -35.12
N PRO A 145 -6.25 -15.65 -34.28
CA PRO A 145 -5.13 -16.54 -34.55
C PRO A 145 -5.38 -17.36 -35.83
N SER A 146 -4.31 -17.75 -36.52
CA SER A 146 -4.39 -18.50 -37.78
C SER A 146 -5.12 -19.85 -37.66
N SER A 147 -5.19 -20.44 -36.46
CA SER A 147 -5.92 -21.69 -36.22
C SER A 147 -7.43 -21.50 -36.04
N PHE A 148 -7.91 -20.27 -35.77
CA PHE A 148 -9.27 -19.99 -35.32
C PHE A 148 -10.35 -20.66 -36.18
N ALA A 149 -10.31 -20.41 -37.50
CA ALA A 149 -11.31 -20.94 -38.43
C ALA A 149 -11.29 -22.47 -38.52
N SER A 150 -10.13 -23.10 -38.36
CA SER A 150 -9.99 -24.55 -38.48
C SER A 150 -10.62 -25.31 -37.31
N GLU A 151 -10.81 -24.65 -36.17
CA GLU A 151 -11.39 -25.23 -34.95
C GLU A 151 -12.92 -25.14 -34.93
N LEU A 152 -13.51 -24.33 -35.82
CA LEU A 152 -14.95 -24.11 -35.90
C LEU A 152 -15.71 -25.35 -36.39
N ASN A 153 -16.96 -25.46 -35.96
CA ASN A 153 -17.86 -26.48 -36.48
C ASN A 153 -18.28 -26.14 -37.93
N LYS A 154 -18.05 -27.10 -38.84
CA LYS A 154 -18.30 -26.93 -40.29
C LYS A 154 -19.76 -26.69 -40.65
N VAL A 155 -20.69 -27.21 -39.85
CA VAL A 155 -22.13 -27.11 -40.11
C VAL A 155 -22.69 -25.79 -39.56
N LYS A 156 -22.31 -25.44 -38.33
CA LYS A 156 -22.85 -24.29 -37.61
C LYS A 156 -21.76 -23.61 -36.80
N ARG A 157 -21.39 -22.37 -37.16
CA ARG A 157 -20.40 -21.56 -36.43
C ARG A 157 -21.11 -20.67 -35.43
N VAL A 158 -20.72 -20.75 -34.17
CA VAL A 158 -21.40 -20.04 -33.08
C VAL A 158 -20.42 -19.17 -32.32
N TYR A 159 -20.76 -17.89 -32.20
CA TYR A 159 -19.98 -16.89 -31.48
C TYR A 159 -20.84 -16.29 -30.37
N HIS A 160 -20.39 -16.44 -29.13
CA HIS A 160 -21.00 -15.81 -27.96
C HIS A 160 -20.29 -14.49 -27.71
N VAL A 161 -20.91 -13.38 -28.10
CA VAL A 161 -20.34 -12.03 -28.02
C VAL A 161 -20.91 -11.32 -26.81
N VAL A 162 -20.02 -10.86 -25.94
CA VAL A 162 -20.37 -10.29 -24.64
C VAL A 162 -20.44 -8.77 -24.74
N ASP A 163 -19.34 -8.13 -25.13
CA ASP A 163 -19.27 -6.68 -25.29
C ASP A 163 -18.18 -6.23 -26.27
N LEU A 164 -18.26 -4.94 -26.60
CA LEU A 164 -17.32 -4.20 -27.42
C LEU A 164 -16.73 -3.05 -26.61
N GLU A 165 -15.41 -2.90 -26.65
CA GLU A 165 -14.67 -1.82 -26.01
C GLU A 165 -13.94 -0.97 -27.03
N LEU A 166 -14.09 0.34 -26.92
CA LEU A 166 -13.48 1.31 -27.83
C LEU A 166 -12.83 2.44 -27.04
N GLN A 167 -11.54 2.68 -27.32
CA GLN A 167 -10.75 3.73 -26.72
C GLN A 167 -11.03 5.08 -27.38
N TYR A 168 -11.35 6.08 -26.57
CA TYR A 168 -11.46 7.46 -27.01
C TYR A 168 -10.25 8.28 -26.56
N PRO A 169 -9.87 9.34 -27.30
CA PRO A 169 -8.83 10.26 -26.88
C PRO A 169 -9.13 10.85 -25.50
N ASN A 170 -8.08 11.03 -24.69
CA ASN A 170 -8.15 11.60 -23.34
C ASN A 170 -9.00 10.81 -22.33
N GLU A 171 -9.35 9.55 -22.60
CA GLU A 171 -10.03 8.69 -21.64
C GLU A 171 -9.10 7.63 -21.05
N LEU A 172 -9.18 7.43 -19.75
CA LEU A 172 -8.37 6.47 -19.00
C LEU A 172 -8.62 5.02 -19.43
N ASN A 173 -9.90 4.65 -19.52
CA ASN A 173 -10.34 3.30 -19.86
C ASN A 173 -11.25 3.38 -21.10
N PRO A 174 -11.31 2.34 -21.94
CA PRO A 174 -12.20 2.33 -23.09
C PRO A 174 -13.68 2.37 -22.67
N ARG A 175 -14.53 2.88 -23.58
CA ARG A 175 -15.97 2.84 -23.41
C ARG A 175 -16.49 1.46 -23.81
N LYS A 176 -17.31 0.88 -22.94
CA LYS A 176 -17.94 -0.43 -23.15
C LYS A 176 -19.34 -0.32 -23.76
N THR A 177 -19.64 -1.22 -24.69
CA THR A 177 -20.97 -1.48 -25.24
C THR A 177 -21.36 -2.90 -24.91
N ASN A 178 -22.35 -3.08 -24.02
CA ASN A 178 -22.87 -4.42 -23.72
C ASN A 178 -23.67 -4.95 -24.93
N MET A 179 -23.32 -6.14 -25.41
CA MET A 179 -24.02 -6.81 -26.51
C MET A 179 -24.87 -7.97 -26.00
N ALA A 180 -24.25 -8.87 -25.20
CA ALA A 180 -24.88 -10.07 -24.67
C ALA A 180 -25.68 -10.84 -25.75
N MET A 181 -25.02 -11.19 -26.86
CA MET A 181 -25.65 -11.86 -28.01
C MET A 181 -24.88 -13.10 -28.46
N THR A 182 -25.60 -14.13 -28.90
CA THR A 182 -25.05 -15.27 -29.63
C THR A 182 -25.38 -15.16 -31.11
N PHE A 183 -24.36 -15.25 -31.95
CA PHE A 183 -24.46 -15.28 -33.41
C PHE A 183 -24.26 -16.71 -33.91
N ARG A 184 -25.15 -17.18 -34.77
CA ARG A 184 -25.13 -18.55 -35.34
C ARG A 184 -25.14 -18.48 -36.86
N TYR A 185 -24.00 -18.80 -37.47
CA TYR A 185 -23.84 -18.85 -38.92
C TYR A 185 -24.02 -20.27 -39.46
N THR A 186 -24.82 -20.37 -40.52
CA THR A 186 -24.98 -21.58 -41.34
C THR A 186 -24.82 -21.23 -42.82
N GLY A 187 -24.60 -22.24 -43.66
CA GLY A 187 -24.29 -22.02 -45.08
C GLY A 187 -22.93 -21.36 -45.30
N TYR A 188 -22.71 -20.86 -46.52
CA TYR A 188 -21.43 -20.31 -46.97
C TYR A 188 -21.61 -19.07 -47.83
N GLN A 189 -20.65 -18.16 -47.73
CA GLN A 189 -20.59 -16.99 -48.57
C GLN A 189 -20.37 -17.39 -50.05
N GLY A 190 -20.97 -16.67 -51.00
CA GLY A 190 -20.78 -16.93 -52.43
C GLY A 190 -19.30 -16.95 -52.80
N TYR A 191 -18.91 -17.83 -53.74
CA TYR A 191 -17.51 -18.15 -54.10
C TYR A 191 -16.66 -18.82 -53.00
N HIS A 192 -17.21 -19.10 -51.81
CA HIS A 192 -16.57 -19.83 -50.73
C HIS A 192 -17.47 -21.02 -50.28
N GLY A 193 -16.89 -22.09 -49.74
CA GLY A 193 -17.66 -23.20 -49.16
C GLY A 193 -17.17 -24.61 -49.50
N SER A 194 -17.97 -25.62 -49.09
CA SER A 194 -17.57 -27.04 -49.02
C SER A 194 -17.43 -27.78 -50.36
N SER A 195 -17.74 -27.18 -51.52
CA SER A 195 -17.80 -27.92 -52.80
C SER A 195 -16.83 -27.44 -53.88
N GLY A 196 -16.04 -26.38 -53.63
CA GLY A 196 -15.18 -25.78 -54.69
C GLY A 196 -15.95 -25.24 -55.90
N ALA A 197 -17.29 -25.30 -55.88
CA ALA A 197 -18.15 -24.79 -56.94
C ALA A 197 -18.45 -23.31 -56.65
N ALA A 198 -17.91 -22.45 -57.52
CA ALA A 198 -18.16 -21.03 -57.59
C ALA A 198 -19.63 -20.71 -57.92
N SER A 199 -20.53 -20.97 -56.96
CA SER A 199 -21.86 -20.36 -56.97
C SER A 199 -21.70 -18.89 -56.59
N SER A 200 -22.20 -18.00 -57.45
CA SER A 200 -22.22 -16.56 -57.19
C SER A 200 -23.24 -16.16 -56.12
N ALA A 201 -24.16 -17.05 -55.75
CA ALA A 201 -25.17 -16.79 -54.73
C ALA A 201 -24.66 -17.22 -53.35
N SER A 202 -24.74 -16.30 -52.37
CA SER A 202 -24.47 -16.61 -50.97
C SER A 202 -25.60 -17.45 -50.38
N THR A 203 -25.22 -18.47 -49.60
CA THR A 203 -26.13 -19.25 -48.75
C THR A 203 -25.90 -18.94 -47.27
N LEU A 204 -25.02 -17.98 -46.97
CA LEU A 204 -24.67 -17.60 -45.62
C LEU A 204 -25.89 -16.98 -44.93
N TYR A 205 -26.15 -17.49 -43.73
CA TYR A 205 -27.29 -17.10 -42.93
C TYR A 205 -26.85 -16.91 -41.49
N CYS A 206 -27.35 -15.85 -40.83
CA CYS A 206 -27.08 -15.58 -39.42
C CYS A 206 -28.38 -15.53 -38.61
N ALA A 207 -28.46 -16.34 -37.56
CA ALA A 207 -29.44 -16.20 -36.50
C ALA A 207 -28.79 -15.55 -35.27
N ARG A 208 -29.56 -14.72 -34.57
CA ARG A 208 -29.15 -14.06 -33.33
C ARG A 208 -30.07 -14.43 -32.18
N ASP A 209 -29.47 -14.68 -31.01
CA ASP A 209 -30.17 -14.94 -29.75
C ASP A 209 -29.52 -14.17 -28.60
N ASN A 210 -30.27 -13.93 -27.52
CA ASN A 210 -29.70 -13.35 -26.31
C ASN A 210 -28.71 -14.32 -25.66
N LEU A 211 -27.62 -13.79 -25.13
CA LEU A 211 -26.66 -14.51 -24.30
C LEU A 211 -26.86 -14.11 -22.85
N GLU A 212 -27.14 -15.08 -21.99
CA GLU A 212 -27.19 -14.84 -20.54
C GLU A 212 -25.81 -14.39 -20.03
N THR A 213 -25.75 -13.18 -19.48
CA THR A 213 -24.52 -12.47 -19.12
C THR A 213 -24.69 -11.77 -17.79
N ILE A 214 -23.68 -11.85 -16.94
CA ILE A 214 -23.65 -11.16 -15.65
C ILE A 214 -23.05 -9.77 -15.88
N GLU A 215 -23.83 -8.72 -15.69
CA GLU A 215 -23.30 -7.36 -15.72
C GLU A 215 -22.67 -7.02 -14.36
N VAL A 216 -21.40 -6.61 -14.38
CA VAL A 216 -20.62 -6.33 -13.17
C VAL A 216 -20.14 -4.89 -13.17
N ASN A 217 -20.32 -4.23 -12.02
CA ASN A 217 -19.70 -2.95 -11.72
C ASN A 217 -18.44 -3.19 -10.88
N LEU A 218 -17.27 -3.10 -11.52
CA LEU A 218 -15.99 -3.28 -10.85
C LEU A 218 -15.58 -2.02 -10.10
N LYS A 219 -15.08 -2.21 -8.88
CA LYS A 219 -14.51 -1.14 -8.05
C LYS A 219 -13.13 -1.54 -7.55
N PRO A 220 -12.11 -0.67 -7.66
CA PRO A 220 -10.77 -0.95 -7.16
C PRO A 220 -10.73 -0.84 -5.63
N ALA A 221 -9.82 -1.56 -4.99
CA ALA A 221 -9.39 -1.33 -3.63
C ALA A 221 -7.92 -1.71 -3.47
N THR A 222 -7.18 -1.00 -2.64
CA THR A 222 -5.75 -1.27 -2.42
C THR A 222 -5.40 -1.26 -0.95
N TRP A 223 -4.37 -2.00 -0.55
CA TRP A 223 -3.86 -1.96 0.81
C TRP A 223 -2.37 -2.15 0.82
N LYS A 224 -1.69 -1.46 1.74
CA LYS A 224 -0.25 -1.56 1.86
C LYS A 224 0.11 -2.12 3.24
N THR A 225 1.02 -3.09 3.27
CA THR A 225 1.58 -3.64 4.52
C THR A 225 2.33 -2.59 5.31
N ILE A 226 2.65 -2.82 6.58
CA ILE A 226 3.56 -1.92 7.33
C ILE A 226 5.00 -2.07 6.80
N SER A 227 5.41 -3.29 6.49
CA SER A 227 6.72 -3.58 5.91
C SER A 227 6.65 -4.74 4.93
N SER A 228 7.71 -4.91 4.16
CA SER A 228 7.97 -6.13 3.39
C SER A 228 9.20 -6.84 3.94
N ASP A 229 9.43 -8.07 3.49
CA ASP A 229 10.69 -8.78 3.72
C ASP A 229 11.92 -8.10 3.08
N LYS A 230 11.74 -7.09 2.22
CA LYS A 230 12.84 -6.26 1.67
C LYS A 230 13.32 -5.18 2.63
N GLY A 231 12.58 -4.90 3.70
CA GLY A 231 12.98 -3.99 4.77
C GLY A 231 12.64 -2.53 4.51
N MET A 232 13.50 -1.62 4.99
CA MET A 232 13.28 -0.17 5.02
C MET A 232 12.81 0.37 3.67
N ASN A 233 11.84 1.30 3.69
CA ASN A 233 11.25 1.95 2.51
C ASN A 233 10.44 1.02 1.56
N TYR A 234 10.44 -0.30 1.78
CA TYR A 234 9.66 -1.26 1.00
C TYR A 234 8.44 -1.77 1.77
N ARG A 235 7.29 -1.70 1.11
CA ARG A 235 6.01 -2.28 1.54
C ARG A 235 5.49 -3.19 0.44
N TYR A 236 4.59 -4.09 0.77
CA TYR A 236 3.77 -4.79 -0.21
C TYR A 236 2.47 -4.04 -0.42
N GLU A 237 2.07 -3.83 -1.67
CA GLU A 237 0.76 -3.33 -2.05
C GLU A 237 -0.10 -4.50 -2.58
N VAL A 238 -1.19 -4.78 -1.86
CA VAL A 238 -2.22 -5.75 -2.22
C VAL A 238 -3.27 -5.02 -3.08
N SER A 239 -3.39 -5.44 -4.32
CA SER A 239 -4.38 -4.92 -5.26
C SER A 239 -5.61 -5.81 -5.31
N SER A 240 -6.77 -5.17 -5.17
CA SER A 240 -8.07 -5.82 -5.06
C SER A 240 -9.11 -5.15 -5.95
N VAL A 241 -10.16 -5.91 -6.25
CA VAL A 241 -11.42 -5.39 -6.75
C VAL A 241 -12.56 -5.93 -5.93
N TYR A 242 -13.65 -5.18 -5.83
CA TYR A 242 -14.90 -5.66 -5.29
C TYR A 242 -16.04 -5.47 -6.29
N PHE A 243 -16.98 -6.41 -6.24
CA PHE A 243 -18.10 -6.51 -7.15
C PHE A 243 -19.23 -7.31 -6.51
N SER A 244 -20.41 -7.29 -7.14
CA SER A 244 -21.56 -8.08 -6.68
C SER A 244 -22.18 -8.90 -7.80
N ILE A 245 -22.66 -10.09 -7.47
CA ILE A 245 -23.35 -11.00 -8.38
C ILE A 245 -24.82 -11.13 -7.92
N PRO A 246 -25.83 -10.97 -8.81
CA PRO A 246 -27.23 -11.20 -8.45
C PRO A 246 -27.49 -12.61 -7.94
N ASP A 247 -28.29 -12.73 -6.87
CA ASP A 247 -28.52 -14.01 -6.19
C ASP A 247 -29.15 -15.08 -7.09
N TYR A 248 -29.89 -14.65 -8.12
CA TYR A 248 -30.40 -15.48 -9.20
C TYR A 248 -29.35 -16.46 -9.79
N TYR A 249 -28.10 -16.02 -9.97
CA TYR A 249 -27.06 -16.87 -10.56
C TYR A 249 -26.60 -17.97 -9.60
N PHE A 250 -26.59 -17.71 -8.29
CA PHE A 250 -26.28 -18.73 -7.28
C PHE A 250 -27.42 -19.72 -7.11
N GLU A 251 -28.67 -19.27 -7.17
CA GLU A 251 -29.84 -20.15 -7.17
C GLU A 251 -29.87 -21.09 -8.37
N LYS A 252 -29.46 -20.58 -9.54
CA LYS A 252 -29.51 -21.33 -10.81
C LYS A 252 -28.31 -22.23 -11.06
N TYR A 253 -27.10 -21.76 -10.72
CA TYR A 253 -25.84 -22.43 -11.09
C TYR A 253 -24.94 -22.75 -9.90
N GLY A 254 -25.13 -22.09 -8.76
CA GLY A 254 -24.31 -22.23 -7.57
C GLY A 254 -24.90 -23.18 -6.53
N ASN A 255 -24.49 -22.95 -5.29
CA ASN A 255 -24.91 -23.70 -4.12
C ASN A 255 -25.25 -22.74 -2.97
N MET A 256 -26.51 -22.38 -2.83
CA MET A 256 -26.98 -21.45 -1.78
C MET A 256 -26.71 -21.94 -0.35
N ALA A 257 -26.45 -23.24 -0.15
CA ALA A 257 -26.11 -23.80 1.16
C ALA A 257 -24.62 -23.67 1.51
N ASP A 258 -23.76 -23.31 0.56
CA ASP A 258 -22.35 -23.00 0.81
C ASP A 258 -22.23 -21.62 1.49
N PRO A 259 -21.85 -21.58 2.79
CA PRO A 259 -21.79 -20.33 3.54
C PRO A 259 -20.56 -19.47 3.19
N GLU A 260 -19.62 -19.99 2.40
CA GLU A 260 -18.35 -19.30 2.12
C GLU A 260 -18.34 -18.62 0.76
N TYR A 261 -18.93 -19.25 -0.27
CA TYR A 261 -18.88 -18.71 -1.64
C TYR A 261 -20.20 -18.79 -2.41
N LYS A 262 -21.27 -19.37 -1.83
CA LYS A 262 -22.52 -19.70 -2.55
C LYS A 262 -22.28 -20.52 -3.84
N GLY A 263 -21.18 -21.27 -3.91
CA GLY A 263 -20.79 -22.03 -5.10
C GLY A 263 -20.02 -21.25 -6.17
N LEU A 264 -19.58 -20.00 -5.95
CA LEU A 264 -18.57 -19.38 -6.82
C LEU A 264 -17.27 -20.19 -6.72
N GLU A 265 -16.70 -20.61 -7.85
CA GLU A 265 -15.49 -21.45 -7.89
C GLU A 265 -14.29 -20.69 -8.44
N THR A 266 -14.46 -20.03 -9.60
CA THR A 266 -13.38 -19.29 -10.27
C THR A 266 -13.86 -17.97 -10.86
N VAL A 267 -12.91 -17.03 -10.95
CA VAL A 267 -13.01 -15.77 -11.67
C VAL A 267 -11.90 -15.75 -12.71
N HIS A 268 -12.26 -15.47 -13.97
CA HIS A 268 -11.32 -15.37 -15.08
C HIS A 268 -11.43 -14.00 -15.74
N GLY A 269 -10.29 -13.40 -16.07
CA GLY A 269 -10.21 -12.09 -16.71
C GLY A 269 -8.81 -11.74 -17.17
N GLU A 270 -8.58 -10.43 -17.38
CA GLU A 270 -7.30 -9.88 -17.80
C GLU A 270 -6.91 -8.62 -17.02
N TRP A 271 -5.62 -8.28 -17.09
CA TRP A 271 -5.13 -6.93 -16.80
C TRP A 271 -3.86 -6.63 -17.61
N TYR A 272 -3.51 -5.35 -17.70
CA TYR A 272 -2.22 -4.90 -18.19
C TYR A 272 -1.39 -4.37 -17.04
N GLU A 273 -0.22 -4.97 -16.81
CA GLU A 273 0.62 -4.65 -15.67
C GLU A 273 1.83 -3.83 -16.06
N TYR A 274 2.04 -2.74 -15.32
CA TYR A 274 3.16 -1.83 -15.54
C TYR A 274 3.74 -1.32 -14.24
N ARG A 275 5.04 -0.99 -14.25
CA ARG A 275 5.71 -0.35 -13.12
C ARG A 275 6.02 1.10 -13.43
N VAL A 276 5.56 1.98 -12.55
CA VAL A 276 5.74 3.44 -12.61
C VAL A 276 6.68 3.93 -11.52
N ASN A 277 7.33 5.06 -11.76
CA ASN A 277 8.10 5.78 -10.76
C ASN A 277 7.77 7.27 -10.76
N GLY A 278 8.18 7.98 -9.73
CA GLY A 278 8.03 9.43 -9.74
C GLY A 278 8.69 10.16 -8.59
N LEU A 279 8.73 11.48 -8.72
CA LEU A 279 9.24 12.42 -7.73
C LEU A 279 8.09 13.24 -7.15
N VAL A 280 7.96 13.27 -5.83
CA VAL A 280 7.02 14.14 -5.12
C VAL A 280 7.82 15.23 -4.41
N THR A 281 7.54 16.51 -4.66
CA THR A 281 8.31 17.62 -4.08
C THR A 281 7.48 18.84 -3.71
N ASN A 282 7.85 19.53 -2.63
CA ASN A 282 7.33 20.87 -2.30
C ASN A 282 8.16 22.03 -2.82
N ASN A 283 9.19 21.75 -3.63
CA ASN A 283 10.03 22.77 -4.23
C ASN A 283 9.62 22.98 -5.70
N GLY A 284 9.03 24.14 -6.00
CA GLY A 284 8.54 24.43 -7.35
C GLY A 284 9.63 24.45 -8.42
N SER A 285 10.88 24.82 -8.07
CA SER A 285 11.98 24.79 -9.04
C SER A 285 12.40 23.35 -9.37
N LEU A 286 12.45 22.47 -8.38
CA LEU A 286 12.73 21.06 -8.61
C LEU A 286 11.59 20.38 -9.38
N PHE A 287 10.34 20.72 -9.07
CA PHE A 287 9.17 20.23 -9.79
C PHE A 287 9.25 20.57 -11.28
N SER A 288 9.45 21.85 -11.63
CA SER A 288 9.58 22.25 -13.04
C SER A 288 10.75 21.57 -13.76
N MET A 289 11.86 21.31 -13.06
CA MET A 289 12.97 20.53 -13.61
C MET A 289 12.60 19.06 -13.86
N ALA A 290 11.79 18.47 -12.99
CA ALA A 290 11.31 17.10 -13.12
C ALA A 290 10.34 16.98 -14.30
N GLU A 291 9.35 17.88 -14.40
CA GLU A 291 8.43 17.97 -15.55
C GLU A 291 9.19 18.08 -16.88
N ASP A 292 10.28 18.85 -16.92
CA ASP A 292 11.10 19.02 -18.13
C ASP A 292 11.78 17.73 -18.59
N VAL A 293 12.01 16.74 -17.73
CA VAL A 293 12.71 15.49 -18.06
C VAL A 293 11.81 14.25 -18.08
N GLU A 294 10.54 14.38 -17.72
CA GLU A 294 9.58 13.28 -17.74
C GLU A 294 9.46 12.59 -19.10
N GLY A 295 9.42 11.26 -19.06
CA GLY A 295 9.26 10.43 -20.25
C GLY A 295 10.46 10.46 -21.21
N LYS A 296 11.55 11.16 -20.88
CA LYS A 296 12.77 11.23 -21.70
C LYS A 296 13.79 10.21 -21.21
N GLN A 297 14.31 9.38 -22.12
CA GLN A 297 15.38 8.43 -21.81
C GLN A 297 16.61 9.15 -21.24
N ILE A 298 17.05 8.70 -20.07
CA ILE A 298 18.17 9.20 -19.28
C ILE A 298 19.35 8.24 -19.56
N SER A 299 20.17 8.57 -20.55
CA SER A 299 21.26 7.69 -21.00
C SER A 299 22.48 7.75 -20.09
N LEU A 300 22.89 6.59 -19.56
CA LEU A 300 24.22 6.39 -18.96
C LEU A 300 25.23 6.06 -20.07
N ASN A 301 26.13 6.99 -20.41
CA ASN A 301 27.28 6.64 -21.23
C ASN A 301 28.29 5.83 -20.41
N LYS A 302 28.43 4.53 -20.74
CA LYS A 302 29.34 3.57 -20.09
C LYS A 302 30.81 3.69 -20.49
N ASN A 303 31.14 4.60 -21.41
CA ASN A 303 32.51 4.84 -21.79
C ASN A 303 33.01 6.12 -21.12
N TYR A 304 34.24 6.04 -20.62
CA TYR A 304 35.20 7.13 -20.39
C TYR A 304 35.64 7.36 -18.94
N SER A 305 36.93 7.07 -18.77
CA SER A 305 37.82 7.52 -17.71
C SER A 305 37.75 9.03 -17.48
N LEU A 306 37.48 9.44 -16.24
CA LEU A 306 37.99 10.65 -15.59
C LEU A 306 37.83 12.02 -16.29
N GLY A 307 36.88 12.20 -17.20
CA GLY A 307 36.63 13.54 -17.73
C GLY A 307 35.46 13.56 -18.70
N ASN A 308 34.48 14.42 -18.41
CA ASN A 308 33.33 14.77 -19.25
C ASN A 308 32.24 13.70 -19.31
N ILE A 309 31.34 13.70 -18.32
CA ILE A 309 30.05 13.00 -18.41
C ILE A 309 29.13 13.84 -19.30
N MET A 310 28.72 13.28 -20.44
CA MET A 310 27.55 13.72 -21.20
C MET A 310 26.40 12.73 -20.97
N GLY A 311 25.44 13.15 -20.15
CA GLY A 311 24.20 12.43 -19.86
C GLY A 311 23.49 13.04 -18.67
N THR A 312 22.16 13.13 -18.72
CA THR A 312 21.36 13.21 -17.50
C THR A 312 21.47 11.85 -16.80
N SER A 313 21.57 11.82 -15.49
CA SER A 313 21.57 10.60 -14.69
C SER A 313 20.82 10.88 -13.41
N VAL A 314 19.68 10.23 -13.20
CA VAL A 314 19.07 10.19 -11.88
C VAL A 314 19.75 9.07 -11.12
N THR A 315 20.61 9.44 -10.19
CA THR A 315 21.40 8.51 -9.40
C THR A 315 20.99 8.67 -7.94
N SER A 316 20.47 7.61 -7.34
CA SER A 316 20.25 7.54 -5.91
C SER A 316 21.56 7.10 -5.23
N TYR A 317 22.03 7.82 -4.21
CA TYR A 317 23.21 7.45 -3.42
C TYR A 317 22.83 7.21 -1.97
N VAL A 318 23.18 6.05 -1.40
CA VAL A 318 23.05 5.78 0.04
C VAL A 318 24.33 6.27 0.75
N TRP A 319 24.22 7.32 1.58
CA TRP A 319 25.31 7.77 2.46
C TRP A 319 25.37 6.93 3.75
N TYR A 320 26.53 6.92 4.41
CA TYR A 320 26.74 6.27 5.73
C TYR A 320 25.88 6.87 6.87
N ASP A 321 25.13 7.92 6.58
CA ASP A 321 24.20 8.62 7.47
C ASP A 321 22.81 8.58 6.79
N ASP A 322 22.19 7.39 6.78
CA ASP A 322 20.80 7.01 6.42
C ASP A 322 20.03 7.84 5.35
N SER A 323 20.70 8.48 4.40
CA SER A 323 20.09 9.39 3.43
C SER A 323 20.34 8.94 1.99
N VAL A 324 19.26 8.85 1.22
CA VAL A 324 19.33 8.69 -0.24
C VAL A 324 19.34 10.06 -0.91
N SER A 325 20.35 10.34 -1.73
CA SER A 325 20.48 11.60 -2.49
C SER A 325 20.06 11.42 -3.95
N PHE A 326 19.25 12.34 -4.47
CA PHE A 326 18.72 12.44 -5.81
C PHE A 326 19.39 13.62 -6.54
N GLY A 327 20.13 13.33 -7.62
CA GLY A 327 20.69 14.35 -8.51
C GLY A 327 19.96 14.36 -9.85
N ILE A 328 19.41 15.50 -10.27
CA ILE A 328 19.02 15.76 -11.66
C ILE A 328 20.09 16.68 -12.25
N PRO A 329 20.92 16.23 -13.22
CA PRO A 329 21.82 17.13 -13.91
C PRO A 329 21.01 18.08 -14.81
N VAL A 330 21.13 19.39 -14.62
CA VAL A 330 20.43 20.38 -15.45
C VAL A 330 21.38 20.95 -16.50
N TYR A 331 21.00 20.91 -17.78
CA TYR A 331 21.67 21.66 -18.84
C TYR A 331 21.12 23.10 -18.88
N GLY A 332 21.90 24.06 -18.39
CA GLY A 332 21.70 25.49 -18.66
C GLY A 332 22.48 25.89 -19.90
N GLY A 333 21.82 26.59 -20.84
CA GLY A 333 22.38 26.97 -22.14
C GLY A 333 23.81 27.53 -22.09
N GLY A 334 24.69 26.95 -22.91
CA GLY A 334 25.93 27.59 -23.35
C GLY A 334 26.96 27.87 -22.27
N LYS A 335 27.42 26.84 -21.53
CA LYS A 335 28.83 26.64 -21.10
C LYS A 335 28.93 25.33 -20.33
N THR A 336 29.97 24.58 -20.65
CA THR A 336 30.36 23.28 -20.08
C THR A 336 30.23 23.25 -18.55
N GLY A 337 29.25 22.50 -18.03
CA GLY A 337 29.06 22.25 -16.61
C GLY A 337 29.79 20.98 -16.17
N TYR A 338 30.61 21.09 -15.13
CA TYR A 338 31.37 20.00 -14.53
C TYR A 338 30.48 19.21 -13.56
N ASN A 339 30.62 17.88 -13.55
CA ASN A 339 29.98 17.01 -12.58
C ASN A 339 30.91 16.89 -11.35
N TYR A 340 30.39 17.14 -10.15
CA TYR A 340 31.07 16.75 -8.92
C TYR A 340 30.18 15.83 -8.08
N VAL A 341 30.60 14.57 -7.99
CA VAL A 341 30.24 13.63 -6.92
C VAL A 341 31.51 13.44 -6.10
N ILE A 342 31.53 13.85 -4.83
CA ILE A 342 32.60 13.47 -3.92
C ILE A 342 32.17 12.19 -3.22
N SER A 343 32.94 11.12 -3.37
CA SER A 343 33.10 10.11 -2.33
C SER A 343 34.54 9.60 -2.41
N GLU A 344 35.43 10.26 -1.68
CA GLU A 344 36.58 9.59 -1.10
C GLU A 344 36.26 9.35 0.38
N SER A 345 35.69 8.21 0.69
CA SER A 345 36.25 7.35 1.73
C SER A 345 35.57 5.98 1.68
N SER A 346 36.37 5.00 1.28
CA SER A 346 36.30 3.59 1.68
C SER A 346 35.04 3.16 2.46
N LYS A 347 33.98 2.76 1.74
CA LYS A 347 33.17 1.54 1.91
C LYS A 347 31.89 1.66 1.06
N THR A 348 31.58 0.59 0.34
CA THR A 348 30.50 0.40 -0.65
C THR A 348 29.17 1.14 -0.39
N CYS A 349 28.90 2.22 -1.13
CA CYS A 349 27.57 2.80 -1.30
C CYS A 349 26.84 2.08 -2.45
N GLY A 350 25.62 1.58 -2.21
CA GLY A 350 24.75 1.12 -3.29
C GLY A 350 24.16 2.31 -4.02
N SER A 351 24.22 2.32 -5.36
CA SER A 351 23.58 3.36 -6.18
C SER A 351 22.48 2.76 -7.05
N LYS A 352 21.26 3.31 -6.98
CA LYS A 352 20.17 2.96 -7.93
C LYS A 352 20.16 4.00 -9.03
N SER A 353 20.41 3.57 -10.26
CA SER A 353 20.29 4.43 -11.43
C SER A 353 18.92 4.26 -12.06
N ILE A 354 18.27 5.38 -12.38
CA ILE A 354 16.96 5.39 -13.03
C ILE A 354 17.17 5.86 -14.47
N GLY A 355 16.81 5.00 -15.43
CA GLY A 355 16.93 5.29 -16.85
C GLY A 355 15.85 6.23 -17.39
N MET A 356 14.81 6.54 -16.61
CA MET A 356 13.76 7.50 -16.96
C MET A 356 12.90 7.87 -15.74
N LEU A 357 12.64 9.16 -15.54
CA LEU A 357 11.61 9.63 -14.62
C LEU A 357 10.25 9.65 -15.35
N MET A 358 9.23 9.03 -14.78
CA MET A 358 7.92 8.90 -15.43
C MET A 358 6.92 9.95 -15.00
N ASN A 359 6.93 10.35 -13.73
CA ASN A 359 5.93 11.26 -13.16
C ASN A 359 6.58 12.20 -12.14
N SER A 360 6.00 13.37 -11.95
CA SER A 360 6.36 14.29 -10.87
C SER A 360 5.13 14.97 -10.29
N PHE A 361 5.20 15.29 -8.99
CA PHE A 361 4.09 15.87 -8.25
C PHE A 361 4.59 17.03 -7.39
N TYR A 362 3.85 18.14 -7.45
CA TYR A 362 4.06 19.28 -6.56
C TYR A 362 3.07 19.27 -5.41
N TYR A 363 3.53 19.53 -4.18
CA TYR A 363 2.67 19.72 -3.02
C TYR A 363 3.12 20.92 -2.19
N SER A 364 2.19 21.75 -1.70
CA SER A 364 2.53 23.01 -1.01
C SER A 364 2.65 22.88 0.53
N GLY A 365 2.69 21.66 1.07
CA GLY A 365 2.56 21.38 2.52
C GLY A 365 3.47 20.25 3.01
N ILE A 366 2.99 19.47 4.00
CA ILE A 366 3.61 18.19 4.38
C ILE A 366 3.08 17.11 3.45
N PHE A 367 3.95 16.30 2.87
CA PHE A 367 3.53 15.19 2.03
C PHE A 367 2.92 14.07 2.88
N GLU A 368 1.64 13.79 2.66
CA GLU A 368 0.97 12.62 3.25
C GLU A 368 0.77 11.54 2.20
N SER A 369 0.12 11.88 1.09
CA SER A 369 -0.06 10.99 -0.05
C SER A 369 -0.39 11.75 -1.35
N VAL A 370 -0.19 11.09 -2.50
CA VAL A 370 -0.81 11.43 -3.79
C VAL A 370 -2.04 10.56 -3.96
N SER A 371 -3.18 11.17 -4.29
CA SER A 371 -4.43 10.45 -4.46
C SER A 371 -4.43 9.56 -5.72
N THR A 372 -5.30 8.55 -5.73
CA THR A 372 -5.53 7.70 -6.91
C THR A 372 -5.88 8.51 -8.15
N SER A 373 -6.73 9.54 -8.00
CA SER A 373 -7.16 10.40 -9.11
C SER A 373 -6.03 11.25 -9.68
N GLU A 374 -5.20 11.86 -8.83
CA GLU A 374 -4.06 12.67 -9.29
C GLU A 374 -3.03 11.81 -10.01
N LEU A 375 -2.73 10.61 -9.48
CA LEU A 375 -1.81 9.68 -10.13
C LEU A 375 -2.35 9.19 -11.49
N GLN A 376 -3.66 8.94 -11.59
CA GLN A 376 -4.30 8.58 -12.87
C GLN A 376 -4.36 9.75 -13.84
N GLU A 377 -4.52 10.98 -13.37
CA GLU A 377 -4.44 12.14 -14.25
C GLU A 377 -3.02 12.31 -14.79
N GLU A 378 -1.99 12.08 -13.97
CA GLU A 378 -0.59 12.23 -14.37
C GLU A 378 -0.15 11.14 -15.38
N ILE A 379 -0.34 9.87 -15.02
CA ILE A 379 0.08 8.73 -15.87
C ILE A 379 -0.56 8.80 -17.27
N PHE A 380 -1.77 9.35 -17.37
CA PHE A 380 -2.56 9.33 -18.60
C PHE A 380 -2.69 10.70 -19.26
N GLY A 381 -2.49 11.80 -18.53
CA GLY A 381 -2.50 13.18 -19.02
C GLY A 381 -1.28 13.51 -19.88
N VAL A 382 -0.10 12.98 -19.55
CA VAL A 382 1.15 13.16 -20.33
C VAL A 382 1.10 12.47 -21.70
N SER A 383 0.19 11.50 -21.88
CA SER A 383 -0.08 10.89 -23.20
C SER A 383 -0.75 11.83 -24.20
N ASN A 384 -1.35 12.93 -23.73
CA ASN A 384 -2.16 13.84 -24.56
C ASN A 384 -1.37 15.02 -25.15
N ASN A 385 -0.18 15.36 -24.64
CA ASN A 385 0.65 16.45 -25.18
C ASN A 385 1.58 16.01 -26.33
N GLY A 386 1.24 14.94 -27.04
CA GLY A 386 2.05 14.47 -28.16
C GLY A 386 1.55 13.19 -28.79
N TYR A 387 0.34 13.19 -29.34
CA TYR A 387 0.08 12.34 -30.49
C TYR A 387 0.94 12.87 -31.65
N SER A 388 2.19 12.41 -31.74
CA SER A 388 2.88 12.48 -33.02
C SER A 388 2.09 11.57 -33.97
N GLU A 389 1.80 12.05 -35.17
CA GLU A 389 1.17 11.28 -36.25
C GLU A 389 1.93 9.99 -36.61
N ASN A 390 3.08 9.72 -35.96
CA ASN A 390 3.96 8.56 -36.15
C ASN A 390 3.93 7.53 -35.00
N GLY A 391 2.81 7.35 -34.29
CA GLY A 391 2.54 6.10 -33.54
C GLY A 391 3.44 5.74 -32.35
N ASN A 392 4.40 6.58 -31.96
CA ASN A 392 5.25 6.31 -30.80
C ASN A 392 4.53 6.72 -29.50
N GLN A 393 4.09 5.72 -28.75
CA GLN A 393 3.53 5.92 -27.41
C GLN A 393 4.60 6.50 -26.47
N LYS A 394 4.26 7.56 -25.74
CA LYS A 394 5.03 8.11 -24.60
C LYS A 394 5.00 7.21 -23.34
N GLN A 395 4.54 5.97 -23.44
CA GLN A 395 4.46 5.07 -22.30
C GLN A 395 5.72 4.20 -22.22
N SER A 396 6.78 4.75 -21.64
CA SER A 396 7.95 3.96 -21.27
C SER A 396 7.76 3.48 -19.82
N TYR A 397 7.11 2.33 -19.66
CA TYR A 397 7.01 1.68 -18.36
C TYR A 397 8.32 0.96 -18.01
N SER A 398 8.59 0.80 -16.71
CA SER A 398 9.74 0.04 -16.24
C SER A 398 9.43 -1.46 -16.14
N LYS A 399 10.47 -2.28 -16.00
CA LYS A 399 10.33 -3.72 -15.79
C LYS A 399 9.53 -3.97 -14.50
N VAL A 400 8.53 -4.86 -14.56
CA VAL A 400 7.74 -5.31 -13.41
C VAL A 400 8.55 -6.19 -12.46
N ASP A 401 7.98 -6.50 -11.30
CA ASP A 401 8.63 -7.28 -10.24
C ASP A 401 9.06 -8.68 -10.73
N GLU A 402 10.04 -9.28 -10.05
CA GLU A 402 10.52 -10.61 -10.41
C GLU A 402 9.38 -11.65 -10.34
N GLY A 403 9.28 -12.49 -11.37
CA GLY A 403 8.20 -13.47 -11.50
C GLY A 403 6.89 -12.93 -12.09
N ARG A 404 6.82 -11.64 -12.46
CA ARG A 404 5.64 -11.01 -13.08
C ARG A 404 5.86 -10.71 -14.57
N MET A 405 4.76 -10.57 -15.31
CA MET A 405 4.79 -10.30 -16.76
C MET A 405 4.41 -8.85 -17.05
N PHE A 406 5.27 -8.17 -17.80
CA PHE A 406 5.02 -6.82 -18.28
C PHE A 406 3.93 -6.81 -19.35
N GLY A 407 2.98 -5.87 -19.26
CA GLY A 407 1.89 -5.74 -20.23
C GLY A 407 0.78 -6.75 -19.95
N TYR A 408 0.30 -7.41 -21.01
CA TYR A 408 -0.87 -8.29 -20.96
C TYR A 408 -0.69 -9.48 -20.01
N ASN A 409 -1.66 -9.68 -19.14
CA ASN A 409 -1.78 -10.83 -18.25
C ASN A 409 -3.22 -11.37 -18.29
N GLU A 410 -3.36 -12.68 -18.44
CA GLU A 410 -4.61 -13.42 -18.29
C GLU A 410 -4.57 -14.15 -16.94
N TYR A 411 -5.68 -14.18 -16.20
CA TYR A 411 -5.72 -14.77 -14.87
C TYR A 411 -6.91 -15.69 -14.66
N HIS A 412 -6.70 -16.75 -13.88
CA HIS A 412 -7.76 -17.61 -13.35
C HIS A 412 -7.56 -17.74 -11.85
N ILE A 413 -8.41 -17.08 -11.07
CA ILE A 413 -8.35 -17.10 -9.61
C ILE A 413 -9.45 -18.02 -9.10
N SER A 414 -9.06 -19.10 -8.44
CA SER A 414 -9.97 -19.98 -7.72
C SER A 414 -10.16 -19.53 -6.29
N VAL A 415 -11.33 -19.78 -5.70
CA VAL A 415 -11.63 -19.44 -4.29
C VAL A 415 -10.65 -20.07 -3.28
N GLY A 416 -10.03 -21.21 -3.64
CA GLY A 416 -9.04 -21.92 -2.84
C GLY A 416 -7.57 -21.63 -3.18
N ASP A 417 -7.29 -20.68 -4.09
CA ASP A 417 -5.90 -20.37 -4.47
C ASP A 417 -5.11 -19.85 -3.25
N ARG A 418 -3.83 -20.24 -3.14
CA ARG A 418 -2.92 -19.79 -2.09
C ARG A 418 -1.71 -19.04 -2.63
N LYS A 419 -1.54 -18.93 -3.95
CA LYS A 419 -0.39 -18.25 -4.58
C LYS A 419 -0.18 -16.84 -4.05
N LEU A 420 -1.26 -16.12 -3.75
CA LEU A 420 -1.19 -14.78 -3.19
C LEU A 420 -0.50 -14.76 -1.81
N ASN A 421 -0.74 -15.77 -0.97
CA ASN A 421 -0.12 -15.89 0.35
C ASN A 421 1.38 -16.19 0.28
N ASP A 422 1.83 -16.81 -0.81
CA ASP A 422 3.25 -17.10 -1.04
C ASP A 422 4.02 -15.84 -1.51
N GLN A 423 3.31 -14.81 -2.00
CA GLN A 423 3.90 -13.55 -2.50
C GLN A 423 4.04 -12.48 -1.42
N ILE A 424 3.56 -12.71 -0.20
CA ILE A 424 3.48 -11.70 0.84
C ILE A 424 4.09 -12.20 2.17
N SER A 425 5.08 -11.46 2.67
CA SER A 425 5.77 -11.80 3.92
C SER A 425 6.12 -10.54 4.72
N SER A 426 6.08 -10.64 6.05
CA SER A 426 6.49 -9.54 6.92
C SER A 426 7.98 -9.60 7.20
N TYR A 427 8.60 -8.44 7.43
CA TYR A 427 10.03 -8.34 7.78
C TYR A 427 10.39 -9.19 9.02
N SER A 428 9.48 -9.26 9.99
CA SER A 428 9.63 -10.04 11.22
C SER A 428 9.76 -11.54 11.02
N LYS A 429 9.25 -12.09 9.90
CA LYS A 429 9.37 -13.53 9.57
C LYS A 429 10.74 -13.88 9.00
N THR A 430 11.43 -12.92 8.40
CA THR A 430 12.68 -13.15 7.67
C THR A 430 13.91 -12.55 8.36
N HIS A 431 13.74 -11.68 9.38
CA HIS A 431 14.84 -10.95 10.03
C HIS A 431 14.77 -10.95 11.57
N ASN A 432 15.93 -10.89 12.26
CA ASN A 432 16.02 -10.91 13.73
C ASN A 432 15.83 -9.52 14.39
N LYS A 433 14.95 -9.45 15.40
CA LYS A 433 14.46 -8.23 16.08
C LYS A 433 15.49 -7.41 16.86
N LEU A 434 16.50 -8.06 17.47
CA LEU A 434 17.24 -7.45 18.59
C LEU A 434 18.04 -6.18 18.21
N TRP A 435 18.68 -6.17 17.05
CA TRP A 435 19.51 -5.04 16.62
C TRP A 435 18.73 -3.94 15.89
N ASN A 436 17.67 -4.31 15.16
CA ASN A 436 16.89 -3.36 14.36
C ASN A 436 16.03 -2.42 15.21
N TYR A 437 15.58 -2.85 16.39
CA TYR A 437 14.89 -1.96 17.33
C TYR A 437 15.82 -0.87 17.89
N LEU A 438 17.11 -1.17 18.10
CA LEU A 438 18.08 -0.24 18.67
C LEU A 438 18.54 0.87 17.71
N ILE A 439 18.37 0.66 16.39
CA ILE A 439 18.76 1.62 15.35
C ILE A 439 17.56 2.32 14.69
N GLY A 440 16.37 2.28 15.30
CA GLY A 440 15.20 3.01 14.79
C GLY A 440 14.31 2.25 13.81
N ASN A 441 14.62 0.99 13.49
CA ASN A 441 13.87 0.15 12.57
C ASN A 441 12.85 -0.76 13.27
N GLY A 442 12.36 -0.35 14.45
CA GLY A 442 11.40 -1.13 15.25
C GLY A 442 10.04 -1.29 14.55
N TYR A 443 9.58 -0.28 13.82
CA TYR A 443 8.30 -0.29 13.09
C TYR A 443 8.21 -1.39 12.04
N LEU A 444 9.34 -1.86 11.49
CA LEU A 444 9.38 -2.96 10.53
C LEU A 444 8.85 -4.28 11.12
N TYR A 445 8.78 -4.39 12.45
CA TYR A 445 8.35 -5.59 13.17
C TYR A 445 6.91 -5.55 13.67
N GLU A 446 6.13 -4.51 13.40
CA GLU A 446 4.76 -4.37 13.91
C GLU A 446 3.82 -5.49 13.40
N ASP A 447 4.07 -6.07 12.23
CA ASP A 447 3.30 -7.18 11.65
C ASP A 447 3.87 -8.57 12.02
N GLU A 448 4.01 -8.85 13.32
CA GLU A 448 4.64 -10.08 13.83
C GLU A 448 3.99 -11.39 13.35
N ILE A 449 2.66 -11.36 13.13
CA ILE A 449 1.85 -12.53 12.75
C ILE A 449 1.95 -12.80 11.23
N GLY A 450 2.36 -11.79 10.44
CA GLY A 450 2.42 -11.80 8.97
C GLY A 450 1.06 -12.03 8.30
N TYR A 451 1.08 -12.44 7.01
CA TYR A 451 -0.09 -12.35 6.13
C TYR A 451 -0.58 -13.69 5.54
N ALA A 452 -0.33 -14.81 6.24
CA ALA A 452 -0.50 -16.16 5.69
C ALA A 452 -1.96 -16.65 5.52
N SER A 453 -2.94 -15.79 5.78
CA SER A 453 -4.37 -16.14 5.82
C SER A 453 -5.25 -15.27 4.91
N ILE A 454 -4.65 -14.53 3.98
CA ILE A 454 -5.41 -13.72 3.03
C ILE A 454 -6.13 -14.66 2.05
N LYS A 455 -7.45 -14.49 1.93
CA LYS A 455 -8.25 -15.20 0.93
C LYS A 455 -8.19 -14.44 -0.39
N PRO A 456 -7.85 -15.08 -1.53
CA PRO A 456 -7.91 -14.41 -2.83
C PRO A 456 -9.31 -13.90 -3.13
N ILE A 457 -10.34 -14.70 -2.84
CA ILE A 457 -11.73 -14.27 -2.96
C ILE A 457 -12.37 -14.36 -1.57
N LYS A 458 -13.05 -13.30 -1.15
CA LYS A 458 -13.83 -13.27 0.09
C LYS A 458 -15.25 -12.82 -0.23
N MET A 459 -16.23 -13.68 0.04
CA MET A 459 -17.62 -13.26 0.13
C MET A 459 -17.80 -12.38 1.36
N LEU A 460 -18.41 -11.21 1.18
CA LEU A 460 -18.69 -10.28 2.27
C LEU A 460 -20.05 -10.61 2.89
N THR A 461 -20.11 -10.54 4.21
CA THR A 461 -21.31 -10.87 5.00
C THR A 461 -21.53 -9.83 6.09
N ASP A 462 -22.70 -9.85 6.74
CA ASP A 462 -22.99 -8.95 7.86
C ASP A 462 -21.92 -9.06 8.96
N ASN A 463 -21.36 -10.25 9.20
CA ASN A 463 -20.29 -10.46 10.18
C ASN A 463 -18.99 -9.70 9.85
N ASP A 464 -18.78 -9.31 8.60
CA ASP A 464 -17.64 -8.50 8.22
C ASP A 464 -17.79 -7.05 8.70
N PHE A 465 -19.02 -6.54 8.73
CA PHE A 465 -19.37 -5.16 9.06
C PHE A 465 -19.99 -4.99 10.45
N ASN A 466 -20.37 -6.08 11.12
CA ASN A 466 -20.86 -6.05 12.49
C ASN A 466 -19.72 -5.67 13.44
N SER A 467 -19.93 -4.58 14.19
CA SER A 467 -19.09 -4.18 15.33
C SER A 467 -17.61 -4.00 14.99
N PHE A 468 -17.28 -3.10 14.05
CA PHE A 468 -15.92 -2.59 13.88
C PHE A 468 -15.76 -1.23 14.58
N GLU A 469 -14.58 -0.95 15.13
CA GLU A 469 -14.35 0.27 15.92
C GLU A 469 -14.08 1.51 15.07
N SER A 470 -13.42 1.35 13.91
CA SER A 470 -13.10 2.40 12.94
C SER A 470 -12.87 1.83 11.54
N TYR A 471 -13.03 2.64 10.50
CA TYR A 471 -12.76 2.21 9.12
C TYR A 471 -11.30 1.80 8.91
N GLU A 472 -10.36 2.42 9.60
CA GLU A 472 -8.97 1.97 9.66
C GLU A 472 -8.83 0.51 10.14
N LYS A 473 -9.56 0.10 11.21
CA LYS A 473 -9.56 -1.29 11.67
C LYS A 473 -10.30 -2.22 10.72
N LEU A 474 -11.38 -1.77 10.09
CA LEU A 474 -12.08 -2.54 9.06
C LEU A 474 -11.18 -2.76 7.84
N GLY A 475 -10.46 -1.73 7.39
CA GLY A 475 -9.50 -1.78 6.30
C GLY A 475 -8.39 -2.79 6.58
N ARG A 476 -7.82 -2.78 7.79
CA ARG A 476 -6.87 -3.83 8.23
C ARG A 476 -7.48 -5.24 8.23
N LYS A 477 -8.72 -5.41 8.70
CA LYS A 477 -9.43 -6.71 8.69
C LYS A 477 -9.65 -7.22 7.27
N LEU A 478 -9.94 -6.32 6.33
CA LEU A 478 -10.26 -6.65 4.94
C LEU A 478 -9.07 -6.53 3.99
N PHE A 479 -7.90 -6.08 4.45
CA PHE A 479 -6.75 -5.76 3.59
C PHE A 479 -7.13 -4.80 2.46
N VAL A 480 -7.77 -3.68 2.82
CA VAL A 480 -8.13 -2.54 1.96
C VAL A 480 -7.79 -1.24 2.70
N SER A 481 -7.67 -0.12 1.98
CA SER A 481 -7.42 1.17 2.59
C SER A 481 -8.60 1.60 3.47
N GLU A 482 -8.38 2.59 4.33
CA GLU A 482 -9.46 3.12 5.18
C GLU A 482 -10.62 3.67 4.33
N GLY A 483 -10.32 4.45 3.29
CA GLY A 483 -11.32 4.97 2.36
C GLY A 483 -12.05 3.85 1.62
N ASP A 484 -11.31 2.85 1.11
CA ASP A 484 -11.93 1.71 0.42
C ASP A 484 -12.84 0.90 1.37
N ALA A 485 -12.51 0.81 2.66
CA ALA A 485 -13.33 0.10 3.65
C ALA A 485 -14.69 0.77 3.86
N GLU A 486 -14.74 2.11 3.84
CA GLU A 486 -15.97 2.87 3.87
C GLU A 486 -16.80 2.64 2.59
N ASP A 487 -16.18 2.78 1.42
CA ASP A 487 -16.83 2.59 0.12
C ASP A 487 -17.38 1.17 -0.06
N ILE A 488 -16.63 0.15 0.38
CA ILE A 488 -17.04 -1.26 0.33
C ILE A 488 -18.27 -1.51 1.21
N LYS A 489 -18.34 -0.89 2.40
CA LYS A 489 -19.50 -1.04 3.28
C LYS A 489 -20.75 -0.46 2.62
N SER A 490 -20.66 0.75 2.07
CA SER A 490 -21.79 1.37 1.35
C SER A 490 -22.21 0.55 0.13
N TYR A 491 -21.25 0.05 -0.65
CA TYR A 491 -21.52 -0.83 -1.78
C TYR A 491 -22.19 -2.15 -1.36
N TYR A 492 -21.74 -2.76 -0.27
CA TYR A 492 -22.33 -3.99 0.28
C TYR A 492 -23.79 -3.79 0.67
N GLU A 493 -24.11 -2.70 1.36
CA GLU A 493 -25.48 -2.39 1.79
C GLU A 493 -26.42 -2.17 0.59
N GLU A 494 -25.97 -1.46 -0.44
CA GLU A 494 -26.72 -1.25 -1.68
C GLU A 494 -26.92 -2.57 -2.44
N ALA A 495 -25.85 -3.35 -2.62
CA ALA A 495 -25.90 -4.63 -3.33
C ALA A 495 -26.82 -5.64 -2.63
N THR A 496 -26.76 -5.74 -1.30
CA THR A 496 -27.62 -6.62 -0.50
C THR A 496 -29.09 -6.21 -0.60
N ALA A 497 -29.39 -4.90 -0.59
CA ALA A 497 -30.75 -4.41 -0.78
C ALA A 497 -31.32 -4.75 -2.16
N ASP A 498 -30.45 -4.88 -3.16
CA ASP A 498 -30.77 -5.29 -4.53
C ASP A 498 -30.82 -6.83 -4.74
N GLY A 499 -30.63 -7.63 -3.69
CA GLY A 499 -30.58 -9.10 -3.81
C GLY A 499 -29.35 -9.59 -4.55
N LYS A 500 -28.19 -8.96 -4.30
CA LYS A 500 -26.90 -9.34 -4.86
C LYS A 500 -25.92 -9.68 -3.73
N THR A 501 -25.03 -10.63 -3.99
CA THR A 501 -23.95 -11.01 -3.07
C THR A 501 -22.65 -10.33 -3.46
N THR A 502 -21.99 -9.67 -2.51
CA THR A 502 -20.74 -8.92 -2.74
C THR A 502 -19.50 -9.78 -2.46
N TYR A 503 -18.50 -9.66 -3.32
CA TYR A 503 -17.20 -10.31 -3.20
C TYR A 503 -16.08 -9.28 -3.25
N LEU A 504 -15.05 -9.51 -2.43
CA LEU A 504 -13.78 -8.80 -2.46
C LEU A 504 -12.70 -9.78 -2.95
N MET A 505 -12.16 -9.50 -4.14
CA MET A 505 -11.15 -10.31 -4.81
C MET A 505 -9.80 -9.60 -4.84
N ARG A 506 -8.77 -10.24 -4.29
CA ARG A 506 -7.37 -9.84 -4.31
C ARG A 506 -6.68 -10.60 -5.42
N PHE A 507 -6.04 -9.89 -6.33
CA PHE A 507 -5.48 -10.49 -7.54
C PHE A 507 -3.96 -10.30 -7.66
N ALA A 508 -3.36 -9.36 -6.91
CA ALA A 508 -1.92 -9.15 -6.94
C ALA A 508 -1.36 -8.64 -5.61
N VAL A 509 -0.12 -9.04 -5.33
CA VAL A 509 0.77 -8.44 -4.34
C VAL A 509 1.99 -7.93 -5.11
N THR A 510 2.35 -6.67 -4.88
CA THR A 510 3.43 -5.99 -5.62
C THR A 510 4.31 -5.18 -4.69
N ASP A 511 5.53 -4.92 -5.11
CA ASP A 511 6.42 -4.02 -4.38
C ASP A 511 5.92 -2.58 -4.47
N TYR A 512 5.85 -1.95 -3.30
CA TYR A 512 5.74 -0.51 -3.15
C TYR A 512 7.01 0.01 -2.50
N TYR A 513 7.75 0.84 -3.20
CA TYR A 513 8.93 1.51 -2.67
C TYR A 513 8.69 3.02 -2.61
N CYS A 514 8.98 3.62 -1.46
CA CYS A 514 8.92 5.07 -1.30
C CYS A 514 9.97 5.48 -0.28
N GLU A 515 10.76 6.50 -0.60
CA GLU A 515 11.84 6.97 0.25
C GLU A 515 11.99 8.50 0.14
N LYS A 516 12.33 9.15 1.27
CA LYS A 516 12.74 10.54 1.25
C LYS A 516 14.10 10.68 0.59
N VAL A 517 14.19 11.60 -0.36
CA VAL A 517 15.41 11.87 -1.13
C VAL A 517 15.90 13.29 -0.91
N GLY A 518 17.22 13.49 -0.81
CA GLY A 518 17.81 14.82 -0.84
C GLY A 518 17.99 15.29 -2.28
N ALA A 519 17.64 16.53 -2.63
CA ALA A 519 17.89 17.09 -3.96
C ALA A 519 19.11 18.02 -3.96
N TYR A 520 19.89 18.04 -5.05
CA TYR A 520 21.08 18.89 -5.18
C TYR A 520 21.13 19.55 -6.56
N ASP A 521 21.60 20.79 -6.60
CA ASP A 521 21.83 21.52 -7.85
C ASP A 521 23.17 21.12 -8.51
N ASN A 522 23.43 21.69 -9.69
CA ASN A 522 24.67 21.45 -10.44
C ASN A 522 25.96 21.89 -9.71
N SER A 523 25.84 22.70 -8.66
CA SER A 523 26.95 23.17 -7.82
C SER A 523 27.16 22.26 -6.60
N GLY A 524 26.35 21.21 -6.45
CA GLY A 524 26.31 20.35 -5.27
C GLY A 524 25.66 21.01 -4.05
N GLN A 525 24.96 22.14 -4.23
CA GLN A 525 24.19 22.76 -3.16
C GLN A 525 22.88 22.01 -2.97
N ASN A 526 22.50 21.78 -1.71
CA ASN A 526 21.23 21.17 -1.40
C ASN A 526 20.08 22.07 -1.85
N ILE A 527 19.17 21.51 -2.63
CA ILE A 527 17.88 22.12 -2.93
C ILE A 527 17.01 21.84 -1.72
N ALA A 528 16.66 22.89 -0.97
CA ALA A 528 15.84 22.78 0.21
C ALA A 528 14.42 22.33 -0.14
N GLY A 529 13.88 21.43 0.68
CA GLY A 529 12.53 20.93 0.55
C GLY A 529 12.41 19.50 1.08
N ASP A 530 11.19 19.02 1.05
CA ASP A 530 10.88 17.62 1.27
C ASP A 530 10.63 16.99 -0.11
N HIS A 531 11.40 15.96 -0.41
CA HIS A 531 11.36 15.28 -1.69
C HIS A 531 11.26 13.79 -1.46
N TYR A 532 10.40 13.12 -2.21
CA TYR A 532 10.18 11.69 -2.10
C TYR A 532 10.26 11.07 -3.48
N TYR A 533 10.93 9.93 -3.56
CA TYR A 533 10.94 9.10 -4.75
C TYR A 533 10.13 7.85 -4.49
N PHE A 534 9.25 7.49 -5.42
CA PHE A 534 8.45 6.28 -5.33
C PHE A 534 8.59 5.39 -6.57
N GLU A 535 8.39 4.09 -6.37
CA GLU A 535 8.16 3.10 -7.41
C GLU A 535 7.00 2.21 -6.99
N LYS A 536 6.10 1.96 -7.92
CA LYS A 536 4.98 1.06 -7.69
C LYS A 536 4.43 0.44 -8.97
N THR A 537 3.61 -0.58 -8.80
CA THR A 537 2.91 -1.24 -9.91
C THR A 537 1.51 -0.65 -10.09
N VAL A 538 1.07 -0.56 -11.34
CA VAL A 538 -0.28 -0.14 -11.74
C VAL A 538 -0.87 -1.18 -12.68
N PHE A 539 -2.19 -1.37 -12.59
CA PHE A 539 -2.93 -2.32 -13.41
C PHE A 539 -3.93 -1.55 -14.28
N GLN A 540 -3.78 -1.63 -15.59
CA GLN A 540 -4.64 -0.94 -16.55
C GLN A 540 -5.61 -1.92 -17.18
N ASN A 541 -6.81 -1.43 -17.48
CA ASN A 541 -7.90 -2.20 -18.09
C ASN A 541 -8.10 -3.58 -17.44
N PHE A 542 -8.08 -3.59 -16.10
CA PHE A 542 -8.48 -4.75 -15.34
C PHE A 542 -9.94 -5.06 -15.66
N ASP A 543 -10.23 -6.32 -16.00
CA ASP A 543 -11.57 -6.75 -16.37
C ASP A 543 -11.84 -8.22 -16.05
N ILE A 544 -13.12 -8.60 -15.93
CA ILE A 544 -13.58 -9.97 -15.68
C ILE A 544 -14.35 -10.48 -16.90
N PHE A 545 -13.97 -11.64 -17.43
CA PHE A 545 -14.60 -12.26 -18.58
C PHE A 545 -15.71 -13.23 -18.23
N GLU A 546 -15.52 -14.00 -17.16
CA GLU A 546 -16.44 -15.09 -16.80
C GLU A 546 -16.32 -15.48 -15.32
N PHE A 547 -17.43 -16.01 -14.80
CA PHE A 547 -17.47 -16.71 -13.51
C PHE A 547 -17.81 -18.18 -13.74
N THR A 548 -17.14 -19.08 -13.02
CA THR A 548 -17.56 -20.48 -12.93
C THR A 548 -18.20 -20.74 -11.59
N PHE A 549 -19.39 -21.34 -11.62
CA PHE A 549 -20.15 -21.77 -10.45
C PHE A 549 -20.15 -23.29 -10.34
N LYS A 550 -20.16 -23.78 -9.10
CA LYS A 550 -20.29 -25.19 -8.73
C LYS A 550 -21.57 -25.38 -7.94
N ASN A 551 -22.45 -26.25 -8.43
CA ASN A 551 -23.70 -26.57 -7.73
C ASN A 551 -23.50 -27.61 -6.62
N SER A 552 -24.57 -27.92 -5.88
CA SER A 552 -24.57 -28.91 -4.79
C SER A 552 -24.21 -30.34 -5.23
N GLU A 553 -24.37 -30.66 -6.52
CA GLU A 553 -24.00 -31.94 -7.13
C GLU A 553 -22.56 -31.97 -7.68
N GLY A 554 -21.84 -30.85 -7.58
CA GLY A 554 -20.48 -30.70 -8.09
C GLY A 554 -20.38 -30.36 -9.58
N LYS A 555 -21.49 -30.07 -10.27
CA LYS A 555 -21.49 -29.64 -11.67
C LYS A 555 -20.99 -28.21 -11.80
N LEU A 556 -20.01 -28.00 -12.68
CA LEU A 556 -19.47 -26.69 -13.03
C LEU A 556 -20.27 -26.05 -14.18
N THR A 557 -20.59 -24.76 -14.06
CA THR A 557 -21.20 -23.95 -15.11
C THR A 557 -20.51 -22.60 -15.20
N THR A 558 -20.04 -22.23 -16.40
CA THR A 558 -19.44 -20.93 -16.67
C THR A 558 -20.46 -19.98 -17.27
N VAL A 559 -20.50 -18.75 -16.76
CA VAL A 559 -21.37 -17.66 -17.26
C VAL A 559 -20.49 -16.46 -17.60
N PRO A 560 -20.65 -15.86 -18.81
CA PRO A 560 -19.89 -14.68 -19.18
C PRO A 560 -20.25 -13.48 -18.31
N VAL A 561 -19.27 -12.60 -18.17
CA VAL A 561 -19.35 -11.33 -17.45
C VAL A 561 -19.12 -10.20 -18.43
N SER A 562 -19.94 -9.16 -18.33
CA SER A 562 -19.69 -7.87 -18.97
C SER A 562 -19.42 -6.83 -17.90
N SER A 563 -18.17 -6.40 -17.77
CA SER A 563 -17.76 -5.33 -16.85
C SER A 563 -17.10 -4.20 -17.59
N LYS A 564 -17.28 -2.96 -17.10
CA LYS A 564 -16.50 -1.83 -17.62
C LYS A 564 -15.07 -2.00 -17.09
N PRO A 565 -14.03 -1.97 -17.95
CA PRO A 565 -12.66 -2.11 -17.51
C PRO A 565 -12.26 -0.92 -16.65
N ILE A 566 -11.44 -1.19 -15.64
CA ILE A 566 -10.98 -0.19 -14.69
C ILE A 566 -9.45 -0.17 -14.63
N THR A 567 -8.91 0.99 -14.27
CA THR A 567 -7.49 1.15 -13.96
C THR A 567 -7.33 1.24 -12.45
N ILE A 568 -6.38 0.48 -11.92
CA ILE A 568 -6.10 0.30 -10.50
C ILE A 568 -4.68 0.79 -10.26
N THR A 569 -4.57 1.96 -9.63
CA THR A 569 -3.27 2.57 -9.31
C THR A 569 -3.02 2.60 -7.81
N GLY A 570 -4.04 2.80 -6.98
CA GLY A 570 -3.88 3.09 -5.55
C GLY A 570 -3.20 4.44 -5.29
N THR A 571 -2.99 4.78 -4.02
CA THR A 571 -2.31 6.02 -3.61
C THR A 571 -0.79 5.88 -3.62
N VAL A 572 -0.07 7.00 -3.70
CA VAL A 572 1.35 7.07 -3.32
C VAL A 572 1.41 7.60 -1.90
N ASP A 573 1.87 6.80 -0.94
CA ASP A 573 2.00 7.19 0.46
C ASP A 573 3.45 7.54 0.81
N ARG A 574 3.63 8.46 1.75
CA ARG A 574 4.95 8.71 2.36
C ARG A 574 5.59 7.42 2.95
N PRO A 575 6.93 7.34 3.06
CA PRO A 575 7.58 6.25 3.77
C PRO A 575 7.09 6.14 5.23
N LEU A 576 7.00 4.91 5.73
CA LEU A 576 6.76 4.65 7.15
C LEU A 576 8.06 4.85 7.92
N GLY A 577 7.99 5.43 9.13
CA GLY A 577 9.16 5.59 10.00
C GLY A 577 9.86 6.95 9.96
N GLU A 578 9.29 7.98 9.32
CA GLU A 578 9.69 9.39 9.53
C GLU A 578 9.21 9.95 10.89
N GLY A 579 9.50 9.18 11.92
CA GLY A 579 9.28 9.42 13.33
C GLY A 579 10.26 8.51 14.06
N GLY A 580 11.54 8.66 13.72
CA GLY A 580 12.58 7.81 14.27
C GLY A 580 12.74 8.06 15.76
N ILE A 581 13.36 7.11 16.46
CA ILE A 581 13.74 7.26 17.87
C ILE A 581 14.49 8.58 18.11
N LEU A 582 15.11 9.21 17.10
CA LEU A 582 15.69 10.55 17.21
C LEU A 582 14.67 11.69 17.42
N GLU A 583 13.49 11.62 16.83
CA GLU A 583 12.40 12.58 17.07
C GLU A 583 11.74 12.32 18.43
N ASP A 584 11.52 11.04 18.78
CA ASP A 584 11.05 10.66 20.12
C ASP A 584 12.10 10.97 21.20
N ILE A 585 13.40 10.83 20.91
CA ILE A 585 14.51 11.23 21.79
C ILE A 585 14.60 12.73 21.84
N LYS A 586 14.38 13.49 20.76
CA LYS A 586 14.34 14.96 20.81
C LYS A 586 13.16 15.42 21.66
N GLU A 587 11.97 14.88 21.46
CA GLU A 587 10.79 15.19 22.27
C GLU A 587 10.99 14.77 23.74
N THR A 588 11.62 13.61 23.97
CA THR A 588 11.98 13.14 25.32
C THR A 588 13.12 13.94 25.93
N ALA A 589 14.10 14.40 25.14
CA ALA A 589 15.25 15.19 25.56
C ALA A 589 14.85 16.63 25.86
N ASP A 590 13.89 17.19 25.14
CA ASP A 590 13.27 18.48 25.42
C ASP A 590 12.47 18.38 26.73
N LYS A 591 11.65 17.32 26.91
CA LYS A 591 11.00 17.01 28.20
C LYS A 591 12.01 16.75 29.33
N PHE A 592 13.18 16.18 29.03
CA PHE A 592 14.29 15.95 29.97
C PHE A 592 15.09 17.23 30.26
N ALA A 593 15.15 18.17 29.32
CA ALA A 593 15.78 19.47 29.46
C ALA A 593 15.01 20.34 30.46
N ASP A 594 13.69 20.19 30.53
CA ASP A 594 12.81 20.92 31.44
C ASP A 594 12.72 20.33 32.87
N LEU A 595 13.28 19.15 33.11
CA LEU A 595 13.28 18.50 34.43
C LEU A 595 14.23 19.18 35.44
N LYS A 596 13.88 19.15 36.74
CA LYS A 596 14.78 19.64 37.80
C LYS A 596 16.09 18.83 37.83
N PRO A 597 17.26 19.44 38.13
CA PRO A 597 18.57 18.78 38.07
C PRO A 597 18.66 17.46 38.85
N ILE A 598 18.02 17.38 40.02
CA ILE A 598 17.99 16.17 40.86
C ILE A 598 17.30 14.98 40.16
N ILE A 599 16.23 15.24 39.39
CA ILE A 599 15.48 14.19 38.71
C ILE A 599 16.27 13.71 37.48
N LYS A 600 16.97 14.63 36.78
CA LYS A 600 17.87 14.27 35.67
C LYS A 600 18.98 13.31 36.12
N TRP A 601 19.65 13.62 37.23
CA TRP A 601 20.69 12.77 37.80
C TRP A 601 20.16 11.40 38.23
N PHE A 602 18.94 11.34 38.75
CA PHE A 602 18.31 10.08 39.15
C PHE A 602 18.00 9.19 37.95
N ILE A 603 17.42 9.74 36.88
CA ILE A 603 17.11 8.98 35.67
C ILE A 603 18.39 8.55 34.94
N LEU A 604 19.42 9.40 34.89
CA LEU A 604 20.73 9.05 34.32
C LEU A 604 21.38 7.89 35.12
N ALA A 605 21.32 7.94 36.45
CA ALA A 605 21.81 6.87 37.30
C ALA A 605 21.01 5.57 37.08
N LEU A 606 19.69 5.65 36.93
CA LEU A 606 18.83 4.50 36.65
C LEU A 606 19.15 3.87 35.28
N GLY A 607 19.37 4.70 34.26
CA GLY A 607 19.75 4.25 32.92
C GLY A 607 21.13 3.58 32.89
N VAL A 608 22.11 4.12 33.62
CA VAL A 608 23.44 3.50 33.78
C VAL A 608 23.34 2.18 34.55
N ILE A 609 22.50 2.10 35.59
CA ILE A 609 22.24 0.86 36.32
C ILE A 609 21.58 -0.18 35.41
N LEU A 610 20.60 0.20 34.60
CA LEU A 610 19.92 -0.70 33.65
C LEU A 610 20.89 -1.22 32.58
N LEU A 611 21.74 -0.34 32.03
CA LEU A 611 22.81 -0.70 31.08
C LEU A 611 23.81 -1.67 31.74
N PHE A 612 24.18 -1.44 33.00
CA PHE A 612 25.04 -2.33 33.77
C PHE A 612 24.39 -3.69 34.05
N VAL A 613 23.09 -3.73 34.35
CA VAL A 613 22.32 -4.96 34.55
C VAL A 613 22.26 -5.77 33.25
N ILE A 614 22.02 -5.12 32.12
CA ILE A 614 22.03 -5.75 30.79
C ILE A 614 23.43 -6.29 30.46
N LEU A 615 24.48 -5.53 30.72
CA LEU A 615 25.88 -5.97 30.52
C LEU A 615 26.28 -7.15 31.42
N THR A 616 25.72 -7.26 32.64
CA THR A 616 25.93 -8.41 33.53
C THR A 616 25.25 -9.70 33.08
N PHE A 617 24.22 -9.63 32.23
CA PHE A 617 23.60 -10.84 31.65
C PHE A 617 24.43 -11.47 30.52
N PHE A 618 25.34 -10.72 29.88
CA PHE A 618 26.13 -11.20 28.75
C PHE A 618 27.54 -11.68 29.11
N THR A 619 28.04 -11.49 30.34
CA THR A 619 29.37 -12.00 30.74
C THR A 619 29.44 -12.34 32.23
N THR A 620 29.90 -13.55 32.59
CA THR A 620 30.40 -13.88 33.95
C THR A 620 31.63 -14.79 33.88
N PRO A 621 32.51 -14.86 34.91
CA PRO A 621 32.41 -14.29 36.27
C PRO A 621 33.41 -13.14 36.53
N ILE A 622 33.00 -11.97 37.04
CA ILE A 622 32.72 -11.61 38.44
C ILE A 622 33.76 -12.13 39.45
N THR A 623 34.91 -11.46 39.53
CA THR A 623 35.62 -11.24 40.82
C THR A 623 36.36 -9.90 40.83
N THR A 624 36.83 -9.41 39.68
CA THR A 624 37.61 -8.17 39.58
C THR A 624 36.73 -6.91 39.54
N LEU A 625 35.55 -6.97 38.92
CA LEU A 625 34.63 -5.81 38.79
C LEU A 625 33.89 -5.45 40.08
N PHE A 626 33.61 -6.41 40.96
CA PHE A 626 32.96 -6.13 42.26
C PHE A 626 33.84 -5.24 43.16
N LYS A 627 35.18 -5.30 43.00
CA LYS A 627 36.12 -4.45 43.73
C LYS A 627 36.12 -3.00 43.24
N ILE A 628 35.80 -2.77 41.96
CA ILE A 628 35.75 -1.42 41.35
C ILE A 628 34.41 -0.74 41.66
N ILE A 629 33.30 -1.48 41.67
CA ILE A 629 31.99 -0.96 42.05
C ILE A 629 31.93 -0.66 43.56
N VAL A 630 32.54 -1.49 44.41
CA VAL A 630 32.62 -1.24 45.86
C VAL A 630 33.63 -0.14 46.22
N ALA A 631 34.57 0.22 45.33
CA ALA A 631 35.58 1.26 45.61
C ALA A 631 34.99 2.66 45.89
N PRO A 632 34.05 3.20 45.08
CA PRO A 632 33.38 4.47 45.40
C PRO A 632 32.48 4.35 46.64
N PHE A 633 31.86 3.20 46.92
CA PHE A 633 31.11 2.99 48.17
C PHE A 633 32.00 2.85 49.41
N LYS A 634 33.23 2.35 49.27
CA LYS A 634 34.26 2.40 50.33
C LYS A 634 34.82 3.80 50.56
N LEU A 635 34.86 4.64 49.53
CA LEU A 635 35.23 6.06 49.64
C LEU A 635 34.11 6.92 50.23
N ILE A 636 32.85 6.64 49.90
CA ILE A 636 31.67 7.26 50.53
C ILE A 636 31.51 6.76 51.98
N GLY A 637 31.86 5.49 52.26
CA GLY A 637 31.98 4.96 53.62
C GLY A 637 32.98 5.76 54.47
N LYS A 638 34.14 6.13 53.93
CA LYS A 638 35.13 6.99 54.61
C LYS A 638 34.67 8.46 54.78
N GLY A 639 33.78 8.94 53.92
CA GLY A 639 33.16 10.27 54.05
C GLY A 639 32.06 10.30 55.12
N ILE A 640 31.27 9.24 55.21
CA ILE A 640 30.25 9.04 56.27
C ILE A 640 30.92 8.73 57.61
N GLU A 641 32.09 8.08 57.63
CA GLU A 641 32.89 7.85 58.83
C GLU A 641 33.36 9.19 59.45
N LYS A 642 33.83 10.17 58.65
CA LYS A 642 34.18 11.52 59.14
C LYS A 642 32.98 12.34 59.62
N ALA A 643 31.80 12.18 59.01
CA ALA A 643 30.56 12.83 59.49
C ALA A 643 30.00 12.14 60.75
N SER A 644 30.19 10.83 60.89
CA SER A 644 29.85 10.05 62.08
C SER A 644 30.85 10.27 63.22
N GLU A 645 32.13 10.53 62.92
CA GLU A 645 33.16 10.96 63.86
C GLU A 645 32.90 12.37 64.34
N HIS A 646 32.42 13.30 63.52
CA HIS A 646 32.02 14.63 63.99
C HIS A 646 30.74 14.59 64.84
N LYS A 647 29.79 13.69 64.54
CA LYS A 647 28.62 13.41 65.41
C LYS A 647 28.98 12.61 66.66
N ARG A 648 29.96 11.70 66.62
CA ARG A 648 30.49 10.98 67.78
C ARG A 648 31.33 11.90 68.65
N TYR A 649 32.14 12.78 68.08
CA TYR A 649 32.89 13.83 68.77
C TYR A 649 31.93 14.81 69.45
N LYS A 650 30.88 15.30 68.78
CA LYS A 650 29.83 16.12 69.44
C LYS A 650 29.01 15.35 70.48
N LYS A 651 28.78 14.04 70.28
CA LYS A 651 28.06 13.19 71.26
C LYS A 651 28.94 12.82 72.44
N GLU A 652 30.26 12.72 72.27
CA GLU A 652 31.27 12.40 73.27
C GLU A 652 31.75 13.65 74.01
N GLU A 653 31.74 14.82 73.36
CA GLU A 653 31.83 16.15 73.96
C GLU A 653 30.56 16.46 74.74
N ALA A 654 29.35 16.16 74.23
CA ALA A 654 28.12 16.23 75.02
C ALA A 654 28.06 15.18 76.14
N ARG A 655 28.72 14.01 75.98
CA ARG A 655 28.81 13.00 77.05
C ARG A 655 29.86 13.40 78.09
N LYS A 656 30.97 14.01 77.70
CA LYS A 656 31.97 14.60 78.60
C LYS A 656 31.42 15.82 79.32
N ASP A 657 30.68 16.70 78.65
CA ASP A 657 30.00 17.85 79.26
C ASP A 657 28.84 17.38 80.16
N ALA A 658 28.12 16.31 79.80
CA ALA A 658 27.13 15.69 80.69
C ALA A 658 27.78 14.93 81.86
N GLU A 659 28.94 14.31 81.68
CA GLU A 659 29.70 13.60 82.71
C GLU A 659 30.46 14.58 83.62
N GLU A 660 30.87 15.74 83.11
CA GLU A 660 31.43 16.88 83.83
C GLU A 660 30.33 17.61 84.59
N ARG A 661 29.15 17.85 84.01
CA ARG A 661 27.96 18.31 84.76
C ARG A 661 27.48 17.29 85.79
N ARG A 662 27.64 15.99 85.52
CA ARG A 662 27.31 14.91 86.47
C ARG A 662 28.35 14.79 87.57
N LYS A 663 29.63 15.03 87.28
CA LYS A 663 30.72 15.17 88.26
C LYS A 663 30.56 16.46 89.07
N GLU A 664 30.25 17.60 88.47
CA GLU A 664 29.88 18.83 89.17
C GLU A 664 28.60 18.66 89.98
N ALA A 665 27.61 17.89 89.51
CA ALA A 665 26.41 17.59 90.28
C ALA A 665 26.68 16.57 91.39
N GLU A 666 27.59 15.62 91.19
CA GLU A 666 28.07 14.71 92.23
C GLU A 666 28.95 15.43 93.25
N GLU A 667 29.79 16.36 92.82
CA GLU A 667 30.66 17.21 93.63
C GLU A 667 29.82 18.23 94.39
N LYS A 668 28.81 18.86 93.78
CA LYS A 668 27.78 19.64 94.51
C LYS A 668 26.95 18.78 95.45
N ARG A 669 26.68 17.50 95.12
CA ARG A 669 26.03 16.56 96.06
C ARG A 669 26.98 16.07 97.16
N LYS A 670 28.28 16.00 96.89
CA LYS A 670 29.34 15.63 97.83
C LYS A 670 29.63 16.79 98.75
N GLU A 671 29.75 18.01 98.26
CA GLU A 671 29.74 19.26 99.00
C GLU A 671 28.45 19.42 99.79
N ALA A 672 27.27 19.11 99.24
CA ALA A 672 26.02 19.13 100.02
C ALA A 672 25.98 18.04 101.11
N ARG A 673 26.60 16.87 100.89
CA ARG A 673 26.76 15.81 101.90
C ARG A 673 27.82 16.14 102.93
N GLU A 674 28.94 16.75 102.55
CA GLU A 674 30.03 17.22 103.40
C GLU A 674 29.60 18.47 104.17
N THR A 675 28.73 19.31 103.62
CA THR A 675 28.08 20.42 104.34
C THR A 675 27.06 19.87 105.32
N LYS A 676 26.25 18.86 104.94
CA LYS A 676 25.38 18.13 105.90
C LYS A 676 26.17 17.38 106.97
N GLU A 677 27.32 16.82 106.66
CA GLU A 677 28.21 16.15 107.62
C GLU A 677 29.01 17.14 108.45
N ARG A 678 29.40 18.30 107.92
CA ARG A 678 29.98 19.42 108.68
C ARG A 678 28.95 20.02 109.61
N ASP A 679 27.69 20.14 109.19
CA ASP A 679 26.59 20.60 110.04
C ASP A 679 26.28 19.55 111.11
N LYS A 680 26.21 18.26 110.77
CA LYS A 680 26.10 17.17 111.76
C LYS A 680 27.32 17.09 112.69
N LYS A 681 28.53 17.34 112.20
CA LYS A 681 29.75 17.40 113.03
C LYS A 681 29.74 18.63 113.92
N ARG A 682 29.34 19.82 113.44
CA ARG A 682 29.12 21.04 114.24
C ARG A 682 28.06 20.81 115.30
N GLU A 683 27.01 20.07 114.97
CA GLU A 683 25.95 19.72 115.92
C GLU A 683 26.46 18.72 116.97
N SER A 684 27.22 17.68 116.56
CA SER A 684 27.85 16.73 117.48
C SER A 684 28.98 17.34 118.32
N GLU A 685 29.71 18.32 117.77
CA GLU A 685 30.82 19.02 118.40
C GLU A 685 30.28 20.10 119.35
N ASN A 686 29.18 20.78 119.00
CA ASN A 686 28.42 21.60 119.95
C ASN A 686 27.84 20.74 121.09
N ASP A 687 27.35 19.53 120.81
CA ASP A 687 26.92 18.60 121.85
C ASP A 687 28.08 18.07 122.68
N ARG A 688 29.25 17.85 122.08
CA ARG A 688 30.48 17.44 122.78
C ARG A 688 31.06 18.58 123.61
N LEU A 689 30.99 19.83 123.14
CA LEU A 689 31.35 21.04 123.86
C LEU A 689 30.37 21.30 125.00
N ARG A 690 29.05 21.08 124.83
CA ARG A 690 28.07 21.09 125.93
C ARG A 690 28.38 20.04 126.97
N ARG A 691 28.76 18.82 126.56
CA ARG A 691 29.16 17.75 127.48
C ARG A 691 30.49 18.04 128.17
N LEU A 692 31.48 18.60 127.47
CA LEU A 692 32.78 19.00 128.03
C LEU A 692 32.63 20.18 128.98
N PHE A 693 31.85 21.21 128.62
CA PHE A 693 31.49 22.33 129.47
C PHE A 693 30.78 21.84 130.75
N ASN A 694 29.83 20.92 130.63
CA ASN A 694 29.20 20.28 131.79
C ASN A 694 30.17 19.41 132.62
N LYS A 695 31.17 18.79 131.98
CA LYS A 695 32.21 17.99 132.66
C LYS A 695 33.28 18.87 133.31
N GLN A 696 33.54 20.05 132.77
CA GLN A 696 34.46 21.07 133.26
C GLN A 696 33.81 21.84 134.41
N LEU A 697 32.52 22.17 134.33
CA LEU A 697 31.73 22.62 135.49
C LEU A 697 31.72 21.59 136.63
N LYS A 698 31.58 20.30 136.32
CA LYS A 698 31.68 19.23 137.34
C LYS A 698 33.10 19.04 137.87
N LYS A 699 34.14 19.25 137.06
CA LYS A 699 35.55 19.20 137.49
C LYS A 699 35.92 20.43 138.32
N GLU A 700 35.54 21.65 137.93
CA GLU A 700 35.75 22.87 138.71
C GLU A 700 34.97 22.84 140.03
N ALA A 701 33.78 22.23 140.06
CA ALA A 701 33.07 21.99 141.31
C ALA A 701 33.84 21.01 142.22
N ALA A 702 34.37 19.91 141.65
CA ALA A 702 35.17 18.94 142.40
C ALA A 702 36.58 19.44 142.78
N GLU A 703 37.16 20.35 142.02
CA GLU A 703 38.50 20.94 142.23
C GLU A 703 38.45 22.15 143.17
N ARG A 704 37.32 22.89 143.21
CA ARG A 704 37.00 23.80 144.34
C ARG A 704 36.83 23.03 145.66
N GLU A 705 36.27 21.83 145.61
CA GLU A 705 36.12 20.96 146.78
C GLU A 705 37.46 20.32 147.23
N LYS A 706 38.43 20.18 146.32
CA LYS A 706 39.77 19.64 146.59
C LYS A 706 40.81 20.70 146.95
N ASN A 707 40.78 21.89 146.35
CA ASN A 707 41.68 23.01 146.67
C ASN A 707 41.30 23.76 147.94
N ARG A 708 40.10 23.56 148.51
CA ARG A 708 39.83 23.97 149.90
C ARG A 708 40.34 22.95 150.94
N LYS A 709 40.85 21.79 150.51
CA LYS A 709 41.49 20.78 151.36
C LYS A 709 43.02 20.72 151.15
N GLY A 710 43.63 21.74 150.53
CA GLY A 710 45.06 21.78 150.16
C GLY A 710 45.86 23.01 150.62
N GLU A 711 45.24 24.00 151.25
CA GLU A 711 45.90 25.04 152.08
C GLU A 711 45.16 24.99 153.43
N LYS A 712 45.83 24.53 154.50
CA LYS A 712 46.35 25.38 155.58
C LYS A 712 45.34 26.39 156.12
#